data_AF-A0A0F9UJI7-F1
#
_entry.id   AF-A0A0F9UJI7-F1
#
_cell.length_a   1.000
_cell.length_b   1.000
_cell.length_c   1.000
_cell.angle_alpha   90.00
_cell.angle_beta   90.00
_cell.angle_gamma   90.00
#
_symmetry.space_group_name_H-M   'P 1'
#
loop_
_entity.id
_entity.type
_entity.pdbx_description
1 polymer ?
#
loop_
_entity_poly.entity_id
_entity_poly.type
_entity_poly.pdbx_seq_one_letter_code
_entity_poly.pdbx_strand_id
1 'polypeptide(L)'
;MEKSRFHNQGQLLIGIIFVIVVAGLITGGLYFYLAKQMSEPIEPPEPIKCLDHNDCKENEVCDSNTCQIIICDYCKYVENRQCKNYECCSDVDCDDKNSETIDKCLNPLTKDSKCEYEVIQRCDDNTIYSECSSIKPIYCENGNLIDKCSSCGCPAGQQCQADESCVTPTFSVSLSVDPSSGNAPLDIELTAQVSGIDTGPANYIFYCDRSDAGTDVMPGYNNRIDYVFTSSYTDVCNYPSEGTYTAKVIVERGGLTTEDRVTINVATLQCTSGSCCDTSTNTFRPSTYQCQNNVNVEYGCPWGSDLGDDVGIKYQDRYCSGISANCDGSLQWDDWSVYDDCTSNEACSEGVCTALICADGTSYNQCSTNQPLYCQNGILINNCSTCGCSSGQQCQADESCITPAFSLSVGPNSGTVTEGDSISTTVTVDSMGGFAQTVDFSFDLPPGTTGSLSPTSCESPCSSTMTINAFADGIPLEGTYDITVTGASGTLTKTAIYTLAIIHPFFFDLSVSSVAPTSVIQGNSVSVPIDITLISGTSESVGFSASAEPIMVDLTVDISFSPTSCNPTCSSTMTIMTSPDTPAGTFPITVTALTRTVTYNLTVTEATLSLVANPGFESGSGGMPTGWTINQWGGNGPSSFEWISDGSTVRSGVGSAKITSSVPNDAMWIQNVSVEPYNSYLFKGWIKTENVVLSDTPGGWSTGANLSVYLSFNRSPGIWGTQDWIEESLFFCSIASDTVTVAARIGYSWSLVTGTVFFDDMSFEKLDPPFGGQHVVICFLPEHRSLLTDPNSWLQKLDDAYLALHNLTGQTPYNGDKILIQEIVNYAGGLMIAGNPILWLGDYVPDALEAINTQNDLSFGPIHELSHDFDLDALSQHYAGGSPINSEHWANFKLTYVADVLSNTYPTATFYQGPVGYVPIGEFSYQYFVEGYALPWIDSSRTDWQNMSGDAYTGLLYLLKEDIGWEPFRQTFRDFATLTESPPATDLEKVELFAHLLSGNAGVDLTPQFVSWGFPISPP
;
A
#
# COMPACT_ATOMS: atom_id res chain seq x y z
N MET A 1 -37.51 -19.55 -52.80
CA MET A 1 -37.53 -18.08 -52.93
C MET A 1 -38.71 -17.58 -52.11
N GLU A 2 -38.47 -17.36 -50.81
CA GLU A 2 -38.19 -16.04 -50.19
C GLU A 2 -39.47 -15.24 -49.95
N LYS A 3 -39.91 -15.13 -48.69
CA LYS A 3 -39.79 -13.98 -47.74
C LYS A 3 -41.11 -13.17 -47.74
N SER A 4 -41.69 -12.71 -46.64
CA SER A 4 -41.25 -12.38 -45.26
C SER A 4 -42.48 -12.37 -44.33
N ARG A 5 -42.55 -13.10 -43.21
CA ARG A 5 -42.12 -12.71 -41.83
C ARG A 5 -42.29 -11.23 -41.48
N PHE A 6 -43.30 -10.89 -40.68
CA PHE A 6 -43.30 -9.85 -39.62
C PHE A 6 -44.69 -9.80 -38.94
N HIS A 7 -44.92 -10.62 -37.89
CA HIS A 7 -45.90 -10.44 -36.78
C HIS A 7 -46.07 -11.78 -36.07
N ASN A 8 -45.22 -12.09 -35.08
CA ASN A 8 -45.50 -13.01 -33.96
C ASN A 8 -44.23 -13.30 -33.12
N GLN A 9 -43.53 -12.27 -32.65
CA GLN A 9 -42.50 -12.43 -31.62
C GLN A 9 -42.77 -11.63 -30.33
N GLY A 10 -43.84 -10.83 -30.27
CA GLY A 10 -44.20 -10.08 -29.06
C GLY A 10 -44.97 -10.88 -28.00
N GLN A 11 -45.67 -11.96 -28.37
CA GLN A 11 -46.51 -12.72 -27.41
C GLN A 11 -45.88 -14.01 -26.88
N LEU A 12 -44.82 -14.53 -27.53
CA LEU A 12 -44.10 -15.71 -27.03
C LEU A 12 -43.07 -15.34 -25.95
N LEU A 13 -42.46 -14.14 -26.03
CA LEU A 13 -41.52 -13.66 -25.01
C LEU A 13 -42.23 -13.30 -23.70
N ILE A 14 -43.42 -12.69 -23.76
CA ILE A 14 -44.20 -12.34 -22.56
C ILE A 14 -44.72 -13.61 -21.86
N GLY A 15 -45.11 -14.65 -22.63
CA GLY A 15 -45.51 -15.94 -22.06
C GLY A 15 -44.37 -16.72 -21.42
N ILE A 16 -43.15 -16.64 -21.96
CA ILE A 16 -41.97 -17.31 -21.39
C ILE A 16 -41.45 -16.57 -20.15
N ILE A 17 -41.49 -15.24 -20.12
CA ILE A 17 -41.14 -14.44 -18.93
C ILE A 17 -42.17 -14.67 -17.81
N PHE A 18 -43.47 -14.80 -18.11
CA PHE A 18 -44.49 -15.10 -17.10
C PHE A 18 -44.35 -16.52 -16.53
N VAL A 19 -43.94 -17.51 -17.33
CA VAL A 19 -43.70 -18.88 -16.86
C VAL A 19 -42.40 -19.00 -16.05
N ILE A 20 -41.35 -18.23 -16.36
CA ILE A 20 -40.11 -18.19 -15.58
C ILE A 20 -40.33 -17.46 -14.24
N VAL A 21 -41.11 -16.38 -14.21
CA VAL A 21 -41.45 -15.66 -12.96
C VAL A 21 -42.39 -16.50 -12.07
N VAL A 22 -43.33 -17.24 -12.65
CA VAL A 22 -44.22 -18.14 -11.89
C VAL A 22 -43.49 -19.41 -11.45
N ALA A 23 -42.54 -19.96 -12.22
CA ALA A 23 -41.70 -21.08 -11.79
C ALA A 23 -40.76 -20.67 -10.64
N GLY A 24 -40.20 -19.46 -10.67
CA GLY A 24 -39.42 -18.88 -9.56
C GLY A 24 -40.26 -18.57 -8.31
N LEU A 25 -41.53 -18.18 -8.48
CA LEU A 25 -42.48 -18.01 -7.37
C LEU A 25 -42.97 -19.34 -6.80
N ILE A 26 -42.98 -20.42 -7.58
CA ILE A 26 -43.34 -21.77 -7.11
C ILE A 26 -42.15 -22.44 -6.41
N THR A 27 -40.91 -22.26 -6.87
CA THR A 27 -39.72 -22.77 -6.14
C THR A 27 -39.42 -21.97 -4.88
N GLY A 28 -39.52 -20.63 -4.92
CA GLY A 28 -39.45 -19.79 -3.73
C GLY A 28 -40.64 -20.02 -2.78
N GLY A 29 -41.83 -20.25 -3.31
CA GLY A 29 -43.04 -20.57 -2.54
C GLY A 29 -43.01 -21.97 -1.90
N LEU A 30 -42.35 -22.95 -2.53
CA LEU A 30 -42.14 -24.29 -1.95
C LEU A 30 -41.03 -24.26 -0.89
N TYR A 31 -39.98 -23.46 -1.09
CA TYR A 31 -38.97 -23.16 -0.05
C TYR A 31 -39.62 -22.46 1.15
N PHE A 32 -40.56 -21.54 0.91
CA PHE A 32 -41.36 -20.87 1.95
C PHE A 32 -42.44 -21.78 2.57
N TYR A 33 -42.91 -22.81 1.87
CA TYR A 33 -43.83 -23.81 2.42
C TYR A 33 -43.10 -24.85 3.28
N LEU A 34 -41.86 -25.20 2.92
CA LEU A 34 -40.96 -26.07 3.68
C LEU A 34 -40.36 -25.36 4.89
N ALA A 35 -39.97 -24.08 4.78
CA ALA A 35 -39.61 -23.25 5.94
C ALA A 35 -40.78 -23.04 6.91
N LYS A 36 -42.03 -23.15 6.43
CA LYS A 36 -43.23 -23.13 7.29
C LYS A 36 -43.54 -24.50 7.94
N GLN A 37 -42.93 -25.59 7.46
CA GLN A 37 -42.95 -26.90 8.11
C GLN A 37 -41.73 -27.15 8.99
N MET A 38 -40.66 -26.36 8.83
CA MET A 38 -39.48 -26.33 9.72
C MET A 38 -39.57 -25.19 10.73
N SER A 39 -40.72 -25.06 11.40
CA SER A 39 -40.90 -24.45 12.72
C SER A 39 -42.41 -24.39 12.99
N GLU A 40 -43.00 -25.50 13.42
CA GLU A 40 -43.98 -25.30 14.49
C GLU A 40 -43.16 -24.92 15.73
N PRO A 41 -43.50 -23.83 16.44
CA PRO A 41 -42.85 -23.54 17.69
C PRO A 41 -43.00 -24.79 18.56
N ILE A 42 -41.88 -25.31 19.05
CA ILE A 42 -41.90 -26.23 20.18
C ILE A 42 -42.73 -25.52 21.25
N GLU A 43 -43.92 -26.03 21.56
CA GLU A 43 -44.59 -25.66 22.80
C GLU A 43 -43.57 -26.00 23.90
N PRO A 44 -43.13 -25.01 24.71
CA PRO A 44 -42.29 -25.32 25.84
C PRO A 44 -43.03 -26.34 26.71
N PRO A 45 -42.33 -27.24 27.42
CA PRO A 45 -42.98 -28.17 28.34
C PRO A 45 -43.94 -27.37 29.22
N GLU A 46 -45.20 -27.85 29.35
CA GLU A 46 -46.28 -27.11 30.02
C GLU A 46 -45.72 -26.34 31.23
N PRO A 47 -45.83 -25.00 31.28
CA PRO A 47 -45.29 -24.24 32.39
C PRO A 47 -45.99 -24.72 33.66
N ILE A 48 -45.20 -25.00 34.70
CA ILE A 48 -45.72 -25.15 36.05
C ILE A 48 -46.59 -23.92 36.31
N LYS A 49 -47.92 -24.12 36.43
CA LYS A 49 -48.86 -23.04 36.70
C LYS A 49 -48.52 -22.46 38.06
N CYS A 50 -47.92 -21.28 38.08
CA CYS A 50 -47.67 -20.55 39.32
C CYS A 50 -48.98 -19.90 39.79
N LEU A 51 -49.33 -20.06 41.06
CA LEU A 51 -50.47 -19.39 41.68
C LEU A 51 -50.04 -18.09 42.35
N ASP A 52 -48.80 -18.05 42.84
CA ASP A 52 -48.13 -16.83 43.27
C ASP A 52 -46.63 -16.85 42.93
N HIS A 53 -45.93 -15.74 43.16
CA HIS A 53 -44.51 -15.64 42.80
C HIS A 53 -43.66 -16.74 43.48
N ASN A 54 -44.00 -17.23 44.67
CA ASN A 54 -43.19 -18.22 45.39
C ASN A 54 -43.11 -19.58 44.69
N ASP A 55 -43.98 -19.84 43.71
CA ASP A 55 -43.95 -21.03 42.87
C ASP A 55 -42.89 -20.94 41.74
N CYS A 56 -42.27 -19.77 41.54
CA CYS A 56 -41.26 -19.49 40.52
C CYS A 56 -39.85 -19.34 41.11
N LYS A 57 -38.81 -19.54 40.27
CA LYS A 57 -37.41 -19.37 40.67
C LYS A 57 -37.12 -17.93 41.10
N GLU A 58 -36.01 -17.71 41.81
CA GLU A 58 -35.69 -16.43 42.44
C GLU A 58 -35.51 -15.26 41.44
N ASN A 59 -35.18 -15.60 40.18
CA ASN A 59 -35.07 -14.66 39.07
C ASN A 59 -36.34 -14.56 38.20
N GLU A 60 -37.47 -15.09 38.67
CA GLU A 60 -38.73 -15.14 37.93
C GLU A 60 -39.89 -14.51 38.73
N VAL A 61 -40.88 -13.98 38.01
CA VAL A 61 -42.16 -13.53 38.57
C VAL A 61 -43.31 -14.26 37.92
N CYS A 62 -44.22 -14.78 38.75
CA CYS A 62 -45.50 -15.28 38.28
C CYS A 62 -46.34 -14.15 37.66
N ASP A 63 -46.53 -14.20 36.35
CA ASP A 63 -47.49 -13.38 35.62
C ASP A 63 -48.44 -14.30 34.83
N SER A 64 -49.75 -14.08 35.02
CA SER A 64 -50.80 -14.76 34.27
C SER A 64 -50.69 -16.29 34.26
N ASN A 65 -50.33 -16.88 35.42
CA ASN A 65 -50.10 -18.32 35.67
C ASN A 65 -48.85 -18.91 35.00
N THR A 66 -47.88 -18.08 34.61
CA THR A 66 -46.57 -18.53 34.09
C THR A 66 -45.41 -17.80 34.77
N CYS A 67 -44.34 -18.52 35.06
CA CYS A 67 -43.12 -17.92 35.61
C CYS A 67 -42.34 -17.23 34.48
N GLN A 68 -42.28 -15.90 34.53
CA GLN A 68 -41.57 -15.07 33.56
C GLN A 68 -40.20 -14.69 34.13
N ILE A 69 -39.13 -14.88 33.35
CA ILE A 69 -37.78 -14.45 33.72
C ILE A 69 -37.73 -12.93 33.76
N ILE A 70 -37.18 -12.38 34.84
CA ILE A 70 -36.95 -10.94 34.96
C ILE A 70 -35.73 -10.60 34.10
N ILE A 71 -35.97 -9.91 33.00
CA ILE A 71 -34.91 -9.33 32.16
C ILE A 71 -34.68 -7.91 32.64
N CYS A 72 -33.48 -7.64 33.12
CA CYS A 72 -33.07 -6.31 33.54
C CYS A 72 -32.33 -5.59 32.43
N ASP A 73 -32.44 -4.26 32.40
CA ASP A 73 -31.62 -3.42 31.52
C ASP A 73 -30.12 -3.71 31.73
N TYR A 74 -29.30 -3.37 30.74
CA TYR A 74 -27.85 -3.31 30.88
C TYR A 74 -27.50 -2.58 32.19
N CYS A 75 -26.50 -3.08 32.95
CA CYS A 75 -26.10 -2.55 34.26
C CYS A 75 -26.97 -2.94 35.49
N LYS A 76 -27.81 -3.98 35.40
CA LYS A 76 -28.65 -4.46 36.51
C LYS A 76 -28.70 -5.99 36.62
N TYR A 77 -28.79 -6.52 37.85
CA TYR A 77 -29.02 -7.96 38.11
C TYR A 77 -30.31 -8.21 38.88
N VAL A 78 -30.80 -9.46 38.82
CA VAL A 78 -32.02 -9.87 39.51
C VAL A 78 -31.69 -10.33 40.93
N GLU A 79 -32.26 -9.65 41.92
CA GLU A 79 -32.14 -10.03 43.33
C GLU A 79 -33.48 -9.78 44.03
N ASN A 80 -33.97 -10.77 44.79
CA ASN A 80 -35.31 -10.73 45.39
C ASN A 80 -36.41 -10.39 44.36
N ARG A 81 -36.30 -10.92 43.14
CA ARG A 81 -37.27 -10.73 42.05
C ARG A 81 -37.47 -9.27 41.61
N GLN A 82 -36.44 -8.44 41.79
CA GLN A 82 -36.38 -7.06 41.27
C GLN A 82 -35.02 -6.79 40.64
N CYS A 83 -34.99 -5.92 39.62
CA CYS A 83 -33.75 -5.44 39.03
C CYS A 83 -33.05 -4.44 39.96
N LYS A 84 -31.83 -4.76 40.37
CA LYS A 84 -30.96 -3.88 41.14
C LYS A 84 -29.74 -3.48 40.32
N ASN A 85 -29.29 -2.24 40.51
CA ASN A 85 -28.07 -1.73 39.86
C ASN A 85 -26.82 -2.41 40.45
N TYR A 86 -25.77 -2.62 39.65
CA TYR A 86 -24.46 -3.06 40.16
C TYR A 86 -23.80 -1.97 41.03
N GLU A 87 -22.90 -2.37 41.92
CA GLU A 87 -22.05 -1.43 42.67
C GLU A 87 -21.05 -0.71 41.74
N CYS A 88 -20.61 -1.37 40.66
CA CYS A 88 -19.77 -0.78 39.60
C CYS A 88 -20.50 0.24 38.70
N CYS A 89 -21.81 0.44 38.85
CA CYS A 89 -22.57 1.37 38.00
C CYS A 89 -22.63 2.80 38.55
N SER A 90 -22.05 3.07 39.71
CA SER A 90 -22.07 4.40 40.31
C SER A 90 -20.98 5.34 39.82
N ASP A 91 -20.05 4.85 39.00
CA ASP A 91 -19.13 5.66 38.20
C ASP A 91 -19.37 5.16 36.77
N VAL A 92 -19.64 6.02 35.77
CA VAL A 92 -18.53 6.49 34.92
C VAL A 92 -17.45 5.45 35.00
N ASP A 93 -17.69 4.35 34.27
CA ASP A 93 -16.67 3.47 33.78
C ASP A 93 -16.57 2.04 34.40
N CYS A 94 -16.30 1.04 33.55
CA CYS A 94 -15.22 0.13 33.91
C CYS A 94 -13.89 0.67 33.38
N ASP A 95 -13.91 1.51 32.33
CA ASP A 95 -12.94 2.61 32.08
C ASP A 95 -12.49 3.27 33.43
N ASP A 96 -11.47 4.09 33.49
CA ASP A 96 -11.22 4.97 34.65
C ASP A 96 -10.89 6.37 34.12
N LYS A 97 -11.32 6.60 32.86
CA LYS A 97 -10.90 7.63 31.92
C LYS A 97 -9.41 7.67 31.69
N ASN A 98 -8.69 6.58 31.99
CA ASN A 98 -7.30 6.45 31.61
C ASN A 98 -7.20 5.83 30.21
N SER A 99 -6.78 6.64 29.24
CA SER A 99 -6.50 6.17 27.87
C SER A 99 -5.35 5.16 27.76
N GLU A 100 -4.72 4.80 28.89
CA GLU A 100 -3.63 3.83 29.01
C GLU A 100 -4.11 2.43 29.48
N THR A 101 -5.40 2.22 29.75
CA THR A 101 -5.98 0.92 30.11
C THR A 101 -7.09 0.50 29.13
N ILE A 102 -7.25 -0.81 28.92
CA ILE A 102 -8.46 -1.41 28.34
C ILE A 102 -9.18 -2.07 29.50
N ASP A 103 -10.36 -1.55 29.79
CA ASP A 103 -11.11 -1.98 30.94
C ASP A 103 -12.20 -2.98 30.57
N LYS A 104 -12.19 -4.11 31.26
CA LYS A 104 -13.08 -5.24 30.98
C LYS A 104 -13.90 -5.59 32.21
N CYS A 105 -15.22 -5.60 32.03
CA CYS A 105 -16.13 -6.16 33.02
C CYS A 105 -16.17 -7.68 32.87
N LEU A 106 -15.64 -8.40 33.86
CA LEU A 106 -15.69 -9.86 33.88
C LEU A 106 -16.99 -10.35 34.51
N ASN A 107 -17.56 -11.41 33.93
CA ASN A 107 -18.83 -12.02 34.31
C ASN A 107 -20.02 -11.01 34.36
N PRO A 108 -20.23 -10.22 33.30
CA PRO A 108 -21.36 -9.29 33.25
C PRO A 108 -22.67 -10.07 33.46
N LEU A 109 -23.66 -9.44 34.09
CA LEU A 109 -24.98 -10.05 34.35
C LEU A 109 -25.03 -11.10 35.48
N THR A 110 -23.94 -11.29 36.24
CA THR A 110 -23.90 -12.20 37.39
C THR A 110 -23.61 -11.45 38.70
N LYS A 111 -23.90 -12.06 39.86
CA LYS A 111 -23.58 -11.45 41.17
C LYS A 111 -22.06 -11.33 41.42
N ASP A 112 -21.26 -12.11 40.67
CA ASP A 112 -19.81 -12.24 40.84
C ASP A 112 -19.05 -11.35 39.84
N SER A 113 -19.73 -10.36 39.26
CA SER A 113 -19.16 -9.39 38.31
C SER A 113 -18.03 -8.57 38.95
N LYS A 114 -16.92 -8.40 38.24
CA LYS A 114 -15.75 -7.63 38.69
C LYS A 114 -15.21 -6.75 37.57
N CYS A 115 -14.70 -5.57 37.91
CA CYS A 115 -13.90 -4.78 36.97
C CYS A 115 -12.45 -5.21 37.04
N GLU A 116 -11.89 -5.57 35.88
CA GLU A 116 -10.45 -5.72 35.67
C GLU A 116 -10.01 -4.72 34.61
N TYR A 117 -8.84 -4.14 34.80
CA TYR A 117 -8.20 -3.27 33.84
C TYR A 117 -6.92 -3.93 33.34
N GLU A 118 -6.74 -3.97 32.03
CA GLU A 118 -5.47 -4.31 31.42
C GLU A 118 -4.76 -3.01 31.05
N VAL A 119 -3.56 -2.79 31.58
CA VAL A 119 -2.73 -1.69 31.10
C VAL A 119 -2.40 -1.98 29.64
N ILE A 120 -2.76 -1.07 28.73
CA ILE A 120 -2.31 -1.13 27.34
C ILE A 120 -0.80 -1.01 27.41
N GLN A 121 -0.11 -2.14 27.30
CA GLN A 121 1.33 -2.10 27.08
C GLN A 121 1.55 -1.47 25.73
N ARG A 122 1.97 -0.22 25.75
CA ARG A 122 2.48 0.47 24.57
C ARG A 122 3.98 0.33 24.57
N CYS A 123 4.50 0.19 23.38
CA CYS A 123 5.93 0.33 23.17
C CYS A 123 6.30 1.83 23.10
N ASP A 124 7.59 2.14 23.13
CA ASP A 124 8.10 3.52 23.25
C ASP A 124 7.58 4.51 22.18
N ASP A 125 7.09 4.03 21.05
CA ASP A 125 6.52 4.84 19.96
C ASP A 125 4.98 4.95 20.00
N ASN A 126 4.36 4.58 21.12
CA ASN A 126 2.91 4.47 21.34
C ASN A 126 2.18 3.37 20.56
N THR A 127 2.89 2.51 19.84
CA THR A 127 2.29 1.32 19.19
C THR A 127 1.69 0.39 20.25
N ILE A 128 0.46 -0.07 20.01
CA ILE A 128 -0.29 -0.95 20.90
C ILE A 128 0.35 -2.35 20.88
N TYR A 129 0.41 -3.02 22.04
CA TYR A 129 0.88 -4.40 22.15
C TYR A 129 0.17 -5.31 21.14
N SER A 130 0.95 -6.12 20.44
CA SER A 130 0.55 -6.99 19.33
C SER A 130 0.10 -6.30 18.05
N GLU A 131 0.41 -5.01 17.89
CA GLU A 131 0.18 -4.28 16.65
C GLU A 131 1.48 -3.84 15.98
N CYS A 132 1.34 -3.51 14.70
CA CYS A 132 2.40 -2.96 13.88
C CYS A 132 2.49 -1.45 14.05
N SER A 133 3.72 -0.98 14.26
CA SER A 133 4.00 0.45 14.25
C SER A 133 3.74 1.04 12.87
N SER A 134 3.43 2.34 12.86
CA SER A 134 3.44 3.15 11.64
C SER A 134 4.81 3.10 10.92
N ILE A 135 5.88 2.75 11.64
CA ILE A 135 7.22 2.54 11.11
C ILE A 135 7.42 1.04 10.88
N LYS A 136 7.35 0.60 9.61
CA LYS A 136 7.63 -0.80 9.25
C LYS A 136 9.13 -1.12 9.40
N PRO A 137 9.52 -2.35 9.80
CA PRO A 137 8.67 -3.51 10.16
C PRO A 137 8.39 -3.63 11.66
N ILE A 138 8.37 -2.51 12.39
CA ILE A 138 8.37 -2.55 13.83
C ILE A 138 7.01 -3.06 14.35
N TYR A 139 7.08 -3.98 15.29
CA TYR A 139 5.96 -4.62 15.95
C TYR A 139 6.15 -4.51 17.46
N CYS A 140 5.06 -4.26 18.17
CA CYS A 140 5.09 -4.14 19.62
C CYS A 140 4.88 -5.52 20.26
N GLU A 141 5.94 -6.13 20.77
CA GLU A 141 5.88 -7.43 21.46
C GLU A 141 6.39 -7.30 22.90
N ASN A 142 5.53 -7.63 23.86
CA ASN A 142 5.80 -7.53 25.31
C ASN A 142 6.31 -6.14 25.76
N GLY A 143 5.76 -5.08 25.17
CA GLY A 143 6.12 -3.69 25.48
C GLY A 143 7.46 -3.23 24.89
N ASN A 144 8.11 -4.03 24.04
CA ASN A 144 9.31 -3.63 23.31
C ASN A 144 9.04 -3.56 21.80
N LEU A 145 9.63 -2.56 21.15
CA LEU A 145 9.68 -2.48 19.69
C LEU A 145 10.67 -3.50 19.18
N ILE A 146 10.17 -4.46 18.41
CA ILE A 146 10.97 -5.46 17.72
C ILE A 146 10.69 -5.40 16.21
N ASP A 147 11.64 -5.80 15.38
CA ASP A 147 11.37 -5.99 13.96
C ASP A 147 10.55 -7.27 13.77
N LYS A 148 9.40 -7.19 13.08
CA LYS A 148 8.50 -8.31 12.75
C LYS A 148 7.89 -8.16 11.36
N CYS A 149 8.75 -8.21 10.35
CA CYS A 149 8.38 -7.96 8.97
C CYS A 149 7.39 -8.96 8.38
N SER A 150 7.29 -10.18 8.94
CA SER A 150 6.30 -11.17 8.50
C SER A 150 4.88 -10.74 8.81
N SER A 151 4.69 -9.96 9.88
CA SER A 151 3.40 -9.42 10.31
C SER A 151 3.17 -8.00 9.81
N CYS A 152 4.18 -7.13 9.87
CA CYS A 152 4.03 -5.70 9.57
C CYS A 152 4.38 -5.31 8.13
N GLY A 153 4.92 -6.26 7.38
CA GLY A 153 5.50 -6.02 6.07
C GLY A 153 6.75 -5.15 6.16
N CYS A 154 7.39 -4.97 5.02
CA CYS A 154 8.55 -4.10 4.90
C CYS A 154 8.20 -2.72 4.33
N PRO A 155 9.01 -1.69 4.63
CA PRO A 155 9.01 -0.45 3.85
C PRO A 155 9.14 -0.74 2.35
N ALA A 156 8.58 0.13 1.51
CA ALA A 156 8.57 -0.04 0.06
C ALA A 156 10.00 -0.30 -0.48
N GLY A 157 10.14 -1.37 -1.26
CA GLY A 157 11.44 -1.78 -1.83
C GLY A 157 12.34 -2.59 -0.89
N GLN A 158 11.86 -3.05 0.27
CA GLN A 158 12.61 -3.95 1.17
C GLN A 158 11.94 -5.32 1.30
N GLN A 159 12.72 -6.35 1.62
CA GLN A 159 12.25 -7.73 1.79
C GLN A 159 12.48 -8.23 3.21
N CYS A 160 11.50 -9.00 3.68
CA CYS A 160 11.47 -9.57 5.02
C CYS A 160 12.47 -10.73 5.12
N GLN A 161 13.36 -10.68 6.11
CA GLN A 161 14.32 -11.74 6.41
C GLN A 161 13.76 -12.75 7.40
N ALA A 162 14.41 -13.91 7.51
CA ALA A 162 14.05 -14.95 8.48
C ALA A 162 14.31 -14.53 9.94
N ASP A 163 15.13 -13.50 10.17
CA ASP A 163 15.32 -12.87 11.48
C ASP A 163 14.34 -11.71 11.74
N GLU A 164 13.28 -11.63 10.92
CA GLU A 164 12.18 -10.67 11.03
C GLU A 164 12.56 -9.20 10.77
N SER A 165 13.81 -8.95 10.32
CA SER A 165 14.27 -7.64 9.88
C SER A 165 13.90 -7.34 8.42
N CYS A 166 13.72 -6.07 8.08
CA CYS A 166 13.61 -5.62 6.69
C CYS A 166 14.94 -5.14 6.19
N VAL A 167 15.35 -5.69 5.06
CA VAL A 167 16.54 -5.25 4.36
C VAL A 167 16.17 -4.93 2.93
N THR A 168 16.80 -3.91 2.38
CA THR A 168 16.70 -3.67 0.94
C THR A 168 17.37 -4.86 0.24
N PRO A 169 16.69 -5.55 -0.70
CA PRO A 169 17.31 -6.57 -1.53
C PRO A 169 18.56 -5.95 -2.17
N THR A 170 19.70 -6.48 -1.77
CA THR A 170 20.98 -6.06 -2.32
C THR A 170 21.22 -6.92 -3.54
N PHE A 171 21.34 -6.29 -4.69
CA PHE A 171 21.72 -6.95 -5.93
C PHE A 171 22.93 -6.22 -6.51
N SER A 172 24.08 -6.86 -6.46
CA SER A 172 25.31 -6.32 -7.05
C SER A 172 25.99 -7.36 -7.92
N VAL A 173 26.68 -6.89 -8.94
CA VAL A 173 27.57 -7.71 -9.75
C VAL A 173 28.99 -7.20 -9.57
N SER A 174 29.95 -8.12 -9.54
CA SER A 174 31.37 -7.82 -9.68
C SER A 174 31.91 -8.49 -10.92
N LEU A 175 32.71 -7.78 -11.70
CA LEU A 175 33.33 -8.23 -12.93
C LEU A 175 34.84 -8.32 -12.72
N SER A 176 35.37 -9.53 -12.87
CA SER A 176 36.80 -9.80 -12.84
C SER A 176 37.30 -10.23 -14.20
N VAL A 177 38.58 -9.99 -14.47
CA VAL A 177 39.20 -10.27 -15.76
C VAL A 177 40.56 -10.94 -15.58
N ASP A 178 40.83 -11.96 -16.41
CA ASP A 178 42.14 -12.62 -16.49
C ASP A 178 42.53 -12.94 -17.94
N PRO A 179 43.67 -12.45 -18.46
CA PRO A 179 44.53 -11.39 -17.89
C PRO A 179 43.92 -9.99 -18.10
N SER A 180 44.16 -9.06 -17.17
CA SER A 180 43.67 -7.66 -17.27
C SER A 180 44.47 -6.77 -18.24
N SER A 181 45.61 -7.26 -18.74
CA SER A 181 46.47 -6.55 -19.70
C SER A 181 47.39 -7.49 -20.46
N GLY A 182 47.87 -7.05 -21.63
CA GLY A 182 48.78 -7.82 -22.46
C GLY A 182 49.00 -7.18 -23.83
N ASN A 183 49.71 -7.88 -24.73
CA ASN A 183 49.96 -7.39 -26.08
C ASN A 183 48.86 -7.84 -27.04
N ALA A 184 48.52 -7.01 -28.03
CA ALA A 184 47.57 -7.42 -29.08
C ALA A 184 48.15 -8.54 -29.98
N PRO A 185 47.36 -9.55 -30.39
CA PRO A 185 45.99 -9.82 -29.97
C PRO A 185 45.93 -10.41 -28.54
N LEU A 186 45.03 -9.88 -27.70
CA LEU A 186 44.83 -10.31 -26.33
C LEU A 186 43.48 -11.01 -26.17
N ASP A 187 43.50 -12.30 -25.81
CA ASP A 187 42.33 -13.05 -25.37
C ASP A 187 42.22 -12.98 -23.85
N ILE A 188 41.01 -12.69 -23.34
CA ILE A 188 40.74 -12.61 -21.90
C ILE A 188 39.48 -13.39 -21.53
N GLU A 189 39.40 -13.82 -20.28
CA GLU A 189 38.19 -14.33 -19.66
C GLU A 189 37.60 -13.27 -18.71
N LEU A 190 36.32 -12.97 -18.89
CA LEU A 190 35.52 -12.13 -18.00
C LEU A 190 34.69 -13.04 -17.09
N THR A 191 34.77 -12.84 -15.78
CA THR A 191 33.95 -13.56 -14.80
C THR A 191 33.06 -12.58 -14.06
N ALA A 192 31.75 -12.68 -14.28
CA ALA A 192 30.74 -11.94 -13.53
C ALA A 192 30.28 -12.78 -12.32
N GLN A 193 30.31 -12.17 -11.13
CA GLN A 193 29.85 -12.77 -9.88
C GLN A 193 28.74 -11.88 -9.31
N VAL A 194 27.54 -12.42 -9.20
CA VAL A 194 26.43 -11.73 -8.52
C VAL A 194 26.44 -12.08 -7.05
N SER A 195 26.26 -11.06 -6.22
CA SER A 195 26.11 -11.18 -4.77
C SER A 195 24.88 -10.40 -4.34
N GLY A 196 24.23 -10.89 -3.29
CA GLY A 196 22.94 -10.38 -2.92
C GLY A 196 22.02 -11.42 -2.30
N ILE A 197 20.84 -10.96 -1.90
CA ILE A 197 19.78 -11.81 -1.32
C ILE A 197 18.62 -12.06 -2.29
N ASP A 198 18.65 -11.45 -3.48
CA ASP A 198 17.66 -11.67 -4.53
C ASP A 198 17.69 -13.09 -5.08
N THR A 199 16.50 -13.71 -5.11
CA THR A 199 16.29 -15.08 -5.58
C THR A 199 15.73 -15.13 -6.99
N GLY A 200 15.92 -16.27 -7.66
CA GLY A 200 15.48 -16.49 -9.04
C GLY A 200 16.61 -16.43 -10.07
N PRO A 201 16.31 -16.77 -11.33
CA PRO A 201 17.32 -16.83 -12.37
C PRO A 201 17.76 -15.41 -12.80
N ALA A 202 19.03 -15.24 -13.14
CA ALA A 202 19.61 -14.00 -13.64
C ALA A 202 19.86 -14.04 -15.16
N ASN A 203 19.80 -12.88 -15.81
CA ASN A 203 20.24 -12.69 -17.19
C ASN A 203 21.59 -11.95 -17.19
N TYR A 204 22.63 -12.51 -17.80
CA TYR A 204 23.94 -11.89 -17.92
C TYR A 204 24.15 -11.35 -19.33
N ILE A 205 24.55 -10.09 -19.46
CA ILE A 205 24.81 -9.42 -20.74
C ILE A 205 26.22 -8.83 -20.71
N PHE A 206 27.12 -9.38 -21.52
CA PHE A 206 28.52 -8.96 -21.59
C PHE A 206 28.79 -8.07 -22.80
N TYR A 207 29.56 -7.01 -22.59
CA TYR A 207 30.13 -6.15 -23.63
C TYR A 207 31.64 -6.15 -23.44
N CYS A 208 32.40 -6.43 -24.50
CA CYS A 208 33.86 -6.36 -24.47
C CYS A 208 34.36 -4.91 -24.53
N ASP A 209 33.58 -3.97 -25.06
CA ASP A 209 33.97 -2.55 -25.05
C ASP A 209 32.76 -1.61 -24.98
N ARG A 210 32.43 -1.17 -23.76
CA ARG A 210 31.35 -0.24 -23.45
C ARG A 210 31.64 0.51 -22.14
N SER A 211 31.83 1.83 -22.25
CA SER A 211 32.30 2.66 -21.13
C SER A 211 31.21 3.46 -20.39
N ASP A 212 30.01 3.58 -20.94
CA ASP A 212 28.92 4.34 -20.30
C ASP A 212 28.48 3.72 -18.97
N ALA A 213 28.08 4.59 -18.04
CA ALA A 213 27.42 4.20 -16.80
C ALA A 213 25.93 4.01 -17.05
N GLY A 214 25.34 2.98 -16.45
CA GLY A 214 23.90 2.69 -16.55
C GLY A 214 23.61 1.26 -16.96
N THR A 215 22.34 0.89 -16.88
CA THR A 215 21.85 -0.49 -17.02
C THR A 215 21.06 -0.74 -18.30
N ASP A 216 20.98 0.26 -19.19
CA ASP A 216 20.27 0.14 -20.45
C ASP A 216 20.93 -0.90 -21.37
N VAL A 217 20.19 -1.95 -21.70
CA VAL A 217 20.63 -2.98 -22.64
C VAL A 217 20.46 -2.46 -24.06
N MET A 218 21.59 -2.21 -24.74
CA MET A 218 21.62 -1.74 -26.13
C MET A 218 22.15 -2.82 -27.07
N PRO A 219 21.72 -2.87 -28.34
CA PRO A 219 22.30 -3.78 -29.33
C PRO A 219 23.82 -3.57 -29.46
N GLY A 220 24.58 -4.66 -29.49
CA GLY A 220 26.06 -4.63 -29.56
C GLY A 220 26.78 -5.39 -28.43
N TYR A 221 26.06 -6.09 -27.56
CA TYR A 221 26.65 -7.02 -26.59
C TYR A 221 27.33 -8.20 -27.28
N ASN A 222 28.38 -8.73 -26.66
CA ASN A 222 29.13 -9.90 -27.12
C ASN A 222 28.37 -11.19 -26.86
N ASN A 223 27.79 -11.29 -25.67
CA ASN A 223 27.02 -12.45 -25.26
C ASN A 223 25.88 -12.05 -24.34
N ARG A 224 24.74 -12.73 -24.48
CA ARG A 224 23.59 -12.59 -23.59
C ARG A 224 23.08 -13.97 -23.24
N ILE A 225 22.99 -14.24 -21.95
CA ILE A 225 22.58 -15.52 -21.41
C ILE A 225 21.45 -15.29 -20.43
N ASP A 226 20.26 -15.71 -20.81
CA ASP A 226 19.07 -15.55 -19.99
C ASP A 226 18.83 -16.80 -19.13
N TYR A 227 18.11 -16.61 -18.02
CA TYR A 227 17.64 -17.69 -17.14
C TYR A 227 18.73 -18.53 -16.44
N VAL A 228 19.79 -17.89 -15.94
CA VAL A 228 20.91 -18.56 -15.25
C VAL A 228 20.68 -18.65 -13.74
N PHE A 229 20.70 -19.86 -13.19
CA PHE A 229 20.51 -20.10 -11.73
C PHE A 229 21.79 -20.05 -10.91
N THR A 230 22.97 -20.09 -11.55
CA THR A 230 24.26 -19.97 -10.85
C THR A 230 24.55 -18.51 -10.53
N SER A 231 25.28 -18.25 -9.45
CA SER A 231 25.71 -16.89 -9.06
C SER A 231 26.88 -16.35 -9.89
N SER A 232 27.38 -17.14 -10.84
CA SER A 232 28.51 -16.75 -11.68
C SER A 232 28.35 -17.21 -13.11
N TYR A 233 28.91 -16.42 -14.02
CA TYR A 233 29.02 -16.74 -15.44
C TYR A 233 30.30 -16.16 -16.02
N THR A 234 30.89 -16.86 -16.98
CA THR A 234 32.10 -16.43 -17.68
C THR A 234 31.85 -16.20 -19.16
N ASP A 235 32.47 -15.16 -19.72
CA ASP A 235 32.47 -14.86 -21.15
C ASP A 235 33.88 -14.53 -21.63
N VAL A 236 34.11 -14.60 -22.95
CA VAL A 236 35.45 -14.42 -23.53
C VAL A 236 35.45 -13.21 -24.46
N CYS A 237 36.48 -12.36 -24.31
CA CYS A 237 36.72 -11.21 -25.17
C CYS A 237 38.06 -11.30 -25.88
N ASN A 238 38.09 -10.89 -27.14
CA ASN A 238 39.31 -10.79 -27.95
C ASN A 238 39.55 -9.32 -28.33
N TYR A 239 40.75 -8.82 -28.06
CA TYR A 239 41.18 -7.47 -28.41
C TYR A 239 42.32 -7.51 -29.43
N PRO A 240 42.04 -7.27 -30.72
CA PRO A 240 43.02 -7.45 -31.80
C PRO A 240 43.99 -6.27 -31.98
N SER A 241 43.71 -5.11 -31.39
CA SER A 241 44.50 -3.87 -31.54
C SER A 241 44.85 -3.22 -30.21
N GLU A 242 45.91 -2.41 -30.21
CA GLU A 242 46.25 -1.58 -29.05
C GLU A 242 45.10 -0.67 -28.66
N GLY A 243 44.96 -0.45 -27.35
CA GLY A 243 43.92 0.42 -26.83
C GLY A 243 43.60 0.12 -25.39
N THR A 244 42.86 1.06 -24.79
CA THR A 244 42.20 0.87 -23.51
C THR A 244 40.73 0.59 -23.80
N TYR A 245 40.28 -0.61 -23.49
CA TYR A 245 38.90 -1.06 -23.67
C TYR A 245 38.21 -1.12 -22.31
N THR A 246 36.89 -0.94 -22.29
CA THR A 246 36.11 -1.10 -21.06
C THR A 246 35.16 -2.27 -21.20
N ALA A 247 35.50 -3.43 -20.65
CA ALA A 247 34.55 -4.52 -20.58
C ALA A 247 33.47 -4.20 -19.55
N LYS A 248 32.22 -4.55 -19.87
CA LYS A 248 31.04 -4.28 -19.04
C LYS A 248 30.17 -5.52 -18.95
N VAL A 249 29.61 -5.77 -17.79
CA VAL A 249 28.51 -6.73 -17.61
C VAL A 249 27.30 -6.00 -17.07
N ILE A 250 26.13 -6.29 -17.62
CA ILE A 250 24.84 -5.94 -17.04
C ILE A 250 24.18 -7.23 -16.60
N VAL A 251 23.64 -7.26 -15.38
CA VAL A 251 22.88 -8.41 -14.89
C VAL A 251 21.49 -7.98 -14.46
N GLU A 252 20.49 -8.75 -14.87
CA GLU A 252 19.07 -8.57 -14.50
C GLU A 252 18.61 -9.75 -13.64
N ARG A 253 17.97 -9.51 -12.49
CA ARG A 253 17.34 -10.55 -11.66
C ARG A 253 16.15 -9.97 -10.91
N GLY A 254 15.00 -10.64 -10.96
CA GLY A 254 13.84 -10.27 -10.13
C GLY A 254 13.29 -8.85 -10.35
N GLY A 255 13.51 -8.26 -11.53
CA GLY A 255 13.13 -6.87 -11.83
C GLY A 255 14.19 -5.81 -11.45
N LEU A 256 15.31 -6.22 -10.84
CA LEU A 256 16.46 -5.37 -10.56
C LEU A 256 17.52 -5.52 -11.66
N THR A 257 18.24 -4.44 -11.95
CA THR A 257 19.33 -4.42 -12.91
C THR A 257 20.54 -3.71 -12.33
N THR A 258 21.73 -4.30 -12.51
CA THR A 258 23.00 -3.74 -12.03
C THR A 258 24.09 -3.95 -13.07
N GLU A 259 25.18 -3.18 -12.98
CA GLU A 259 26.31 -3.27 -13.91
C GLU A 259 27.65 -3.22 -13.16
N ASP A 260 28.68 -3.82 -13.76
CA ASP A 260 30.06 -3.58 -13.38
C ASP A 260 30.96 -3.52 -14.61
N ARG A 261 32.08 -2.80 -14.48
CA ARG A 261 32.98 -2.45 -15.56
C ARG A 261 34.44 -2.69 -15.15
N VAL A 262 35.23 -3.18 -16.10
CA VAL A 262 36.68 -3.36 -15.91
C VAL A 262 37.47 -2.86 -17.11
N THR A 263 38.55 -2.14 -16.83
CA THR A 263 39.44 -1.58 -17.84
C THR A 263 40.47 -2.62 -18.28
N ILE A 264 40.63 -2.79 -19.59
CA ILE A 264 41.57 -3.71 -20.21
C ILE A 264 42.57 -2.92 -21.04
N ASN A 265 43.86 -3.10 -20.74
CA ASN A 265 44.93 -2.40 -21.42
C ASN A 265 45.65 -3.33 -22.38
N VAL A 266 45.53 -3.03 -23.67
CA VAL A 266 46.17 -3.78 -24.74
C VAL A 266 47.29 -2.94 -25.33
N ALA A 267 48.52 -3.40 -25.13
CA ALA A 267 49.71 -2.72 -25.61
C ALA A 267 50.19 -3.25 -26.97
N THR A 268 50.97 -2.44 -27.68
CA THR A 268 51.79 -2.89 -28.81
C THR A 268 53.24 -3.13 -28.40
N LEU A 269 53.90 -4.05 -29.11
CA LEU A 269 55.35 -4.23 -29.01
C LEU A 269 56.06 -2.93 -29.47
N GLN A 270 56.83 -2.27 -28.58
CA GLN A 270 57.41 -0.96 -28.88
C GLN A 270 58.78 -1.02 -29.58
N CYS A 271 59.65 -1.97 -29.24
CA CYS A 271 60.92 -2.16 -29.95
C CYS A 271 61.50 -3.57 -29.78
N THR A 272 62.34 -3.98 -30.74
CA THR A 272 63.02 -5.29 -30.73
C THR A 272 64.54 -5.21 -30.82
N SER A 273 65.12 -4.06 -31.20
CA SER A 273 66.57 -3.81 -31.25
C SER A 273 66.91 -2.32 -31.31
N GLY A 274 68.03 -1.88 -30.70
CA GLY A 274 68.54 -0.50 -30.73
C GLY A 274 69.20 -0.09 -29.41
N SER A 275 70.07 0.94 -29.41
CA SER A 275 70.83 1.37 -28.22
C SER A 275 69.95 1.86 -27.07
N CYS A 276 68.73 2.31 -27.37
CA CYS A 276 67.72 2.75 -26.41
C CYS A 276 66.55 1.75 -26.29
N CYS A 277 66.72 0.50 -26.73
CA CYS A 277 65.71 -0.55 -26.55
C CYS A 277 66.12 -1.49 -25.40
N ASP A 278 65.21 -1.77 -24.46
CA ASP A 278 65.41 -2.85 -23.51
C ASP A 278 64.87 -4.16 -24.08
N THR A 279 65.77 -4.98 -24.62
CA THR A 279 65.44 -6.24 -25.29
C THR A 279 64.92 -7.33 -24.34
N SER A 280 64.92 -7.10 -23.02
CA SER A 280 64.32 -8.02 -22.05
C SER A 280 62.82 -7.79 -21.82
N THR A 281 62.35 -6.56 -22.02
CA THR A 281 60.94 -6.15 -21.84
C THR A 281 60.29 -5.65 -23.13
N ASN A 282 61.05 -5.56 -24.24
CA ASN A 282 60.61 -5.05 -25.55
C ASN A 282 60.01 -3.62 -25.50
N THR A 283 60.53 -2.79 -24.60
CA THR A 283 60.11 -1.39 -24.38
C THR A 283 61.28 -0.42 -24.53
N PHE A 284 61.00 0.86 -24.80
CA PHE A 284 62.04 1.88 -24.89
C PHE A 284 62.64 2.19 -23.51
N ARG A 285 63.97 2.33 -23.46
CA ARG A 285 64.67 2.77 -22.25
C ARG A 285 64.27 4.22 -21.92
N PRO A 286 64.07 4.57 -20.64
CA PRO A 286 63.57 5.88 -20.23
C PRO A 286 64.53 6.99 -20.63
N SER A 287 64.02 8.23 -20.70
CA SER A 287 64.80 9.38 -21.17
C SER A 287 65.96 9.82 -20.27
N THR A 288 66.13 9.16 -19.13
CA THR A 288 67.28 9.32 -18.21
C THR A 288 68.43 8.36 -18.54
N TYR A 289 68.23 7.43 -19.46
CA TYR A 289 69.26 6.47 -19.85
C TYR A 289 70.21 7.11 -20.86
N GLN A 290 71.47 7.24 -20.48
CA GLN A 290 72.51 7.85 -21.30
C GLN A 290 72.98 6.89 -22.38
N CYS A 291 72.95 7.33 -23.63
CA CYS A 291 73.23 6.45 -24.77
C CYS A 291 74.43 6.92 -25.62
N GLN A 292 74.92 8.16 -25.46
CA GLN A 292 76.15 8.65 -26.11
C GLN A 292 76.80 9.79 -25.30
N ASN A 293 78.14 9.81 -25.22
CA ASN A 293 78.89 10.79 -24.41
C ASN A 293 79.64 11.83 -25.26
N ASN A 294 79.86 13.02 -24.69
CA ASN A 294 80.61 14.18 -25.20
C ASN A 294 80.20 14.61 -26.61
N VAL A 295 78.89 14.76 -26.81
CA VAL A 295 78.30 15.11 -28.11
C VAL A 295 78.56 16.57 -28.48
N ASN A 296 78.54 17.50 -27.50
CA ASN A 296 78.88 18.92 -27.70
C ASN A 296 79.82 19.42 -26.59
N VAL A 297 80.47 20.58 -26.81
CA VAL A 297 81.35 21.27 -25.85
C VAL A 297 80.99 22.77 -25.79
N GLU A 298 80.99 23.36 -24.60
CA GLU A 298 80.65 24.77 -24.36
C GLU A 298 81.72 25.44 -23.46
N TYR A 299 82.06 26.69 -23.78
CA TYR A 299 82.91 27.58 -22.98
C TYR A 299 82.06 28.74 -22.43
N GLY A 300 82.29 29.17 -21.20
CA GLY A 300 81.48 30.20 -20.55
C GLY A 300 82.13 30.77 -19.29
N CYS A 301 81.41 31.59 -18.53
CA CYS A 301 81.93 32.27 -17.32
C CYS A 301 81.14 31.82 -16.08
N PRO A 302 81.31 30.56 -15.64
CA PRO A 302 80.41 29.94 -14.67
C PRO A 302 80.63 30.41 -13.23
N TRP A 303 81.79 30.99 -12.92
CA TRP A 303 82.13 31.47 -11.57
C TRP A 303 81.83 32.94 -11.33
N GLY A 304 81.47 33.68 -12.39
CA GLY A 304 81.06 35.07 -12.30
C GLY A 304 81.53 35.89 -13.49
N SER A 305 81.10 37.14 -13.52
CA SER A 305 81.47 38.13 -14.52
C SER A 305 81.97 39.42 -13.84
N ASP A 306 82.51 39.28 -12.63
CA ASP A 306 83.20 40.35 -11.94
C ASP A 306 84.67 40.37 -12.35
N LEU A 307 85.37 41.45 -11.96
CA LEU A 307 86.76 41.66 -12.36
C LEU A 307 87.66 40.58 -11.75
N GLY A 308 88.30 39.79 -12.62
CA GLY A 308 89.16 38.67 -12.23
C GLY A 308 88.48 37.29 -12.12
N ASP A 309 87.22 37.14 -12.56
CA ASP A 309 86.59 35.81 -12.70
C ASP A 309 87.02 35.11 -14.01
N ASP A 310 87.21 33.78 -13.96
CA ASP A 310 87.83 32.95 -15.02
C ASP A 310 86.82 32.28 -15.98
N VAL A 311 87.30 31.90 -17.17
CA VAL A 311 86.54 31.15 -18.20
C VAL A 311 86.52 29.65 -17.87
N GLY A 312 85.36 29.01 -17.97
CA GLY A 312 85.14 27.57 -17.78
C GLY A 312 84.73 26.80 -19.06
N ILE A 313 84.83 25.47 -19.02
CA ILE A 313 84.43 24.50 -20.06
C ILE A 313 83.54 23.37 -19.48
N LYS A 314 82.55 22.89 -20.25
CA LYS A 314 81.73 21.68 -19.95
C LYS A 314 81.32 20.92 -21.23
N TYR A 315 80.86 19.67 -21.08
CA TYR A 315 80.48 18.75 -22.18
C TYR A 315 78.99 18.36 -22.14
N GLN A 316 78.39 18.02 -23.29
CA GLN A 316 76.97 17.63 -23.41
C GLN A 316 76.82 16.16 -23.81
N ASP A 317 76.18 15.35 -22.98
CA ASP A 317 75.88 13.95 -23.22
C ASP A 317 74.46 13.77 -23.78
N ARG A 318 74.23 12.74 -24.60
CA ARG A 318 72.92 12.42 -25.21
C ARG A 318 72.26 11.23 -24.52
N TYR A 319 71.00 11.43 -24.16
CA TYR A 319 70.15 10.46 -23.50
C TYR A 319 69.12 9.88 -24.48
N CYS A 320 68.50 8.76 -24.12
CA CYS A 320 67.39 8.20 -24.88
C CYS A 320 66.18 9.16 -24.86
N SER A 321 65.31 9.09 -25.87
CA SER A 321 64.10 9.94 -25.90
C SER A 321 62.94 9.37 -25.08
N GLY A 322 63.03 8.12 -24.65
CA GLY A 322 61.94 7.38 -24.00
C GLY A 322 60.87 6.87 -24.97
N ILE A 323 60.94 7.21 -26.26
CA ILE A 323 59.90 6.91 -27.27
C ILE A 323 60.48 6.34 -28.58
N SER A 324 61.79 6.10 -28.64
CA SER A 324 62.51 5.61 -29.82
C SER A 324 63.63 4.65 -29.41
N ALA A 325 63.91 3.66 -30.26
CA ALA A 325 65.00 2.71 -30.05
C ALA A 325 66.37 3.29 -30.42
N ASN A 326 66.40 4.45 -31.07
CA ASN A 326 67.60 5.18 -31.45
C ASN A 326 68.03 6.15 -30.33
N CYS A 327 69.33 6.46 -30.25
CA CYS A 327 69.87 7.43 -29.29
C CYS A 327 69.60 8.87 -29.75
N ASP A 328 68.35 9.31 -29.67
CA ASP A 328 67.85 10.57 -30.23
C ASP A 328 67.22 11.51 -29.20
N GLY A 329 67.33 11.20 -27.91
CA GLY A 329 66.76 12.01 -26.83
C GLY A 329 67.57 13.26 -26.49
N SER A 330 67.17 13.86 -25.36
CA SER A 330 67.69 15.15 -24.94
C SER A 330 69.19 15.11 -24.68
N LEU A 331 69.83 16.24 -24.94
CA LEU A 331 71.22 16.47 -24.63
C LEU A 331 71.32 17.20 -23.29
N GLN A 332 72.09 16.69 -22.34
CA GLN A 332 72.31 17.33 -21.03
C GLN A 332 73.78 17.65 -20.82
N TRP A 333 74.06 18.82 -20.25
CA TRP A 333 75.41 19.29 -20.01
C TRP A 333 75.92 18.83 -18.63
N ASP A 334 77.20 18.48 -18.55
CA ASP A 334 77.95 18.25 -17.32
C ASP A 334 78.28 19.57 -16.59
N ASP A 335 78.81 19.44 -15.36
CA ASP A 335 79.31 20.57 -14.56
C ASP A 335 80.56 21.25 -15.17
N TRP A 336 80.73 22.54 -14.88
CA TRP A 336 81.82 23.37 -15.40
C TRP A 336 83.19 23.11 -14.76
N SER A 337 84.26 23.21 -15.54
CA SER A 337 85.67 23.08 -15.13
C SER A 337 86.55 24.19 -15.72
N VAL A 338 87.63 24.64 -15.05
CA VAL A 338 88.37 25.87 -15.43
C VAL A 338 89.12 25.71 -16.76
N TYR A 339 89.02 26.73 -17.63
CA TYR A 339 89.61 26.77 -18.97
C TYR A 339 90.65 27.90 -19.19
N ASP A 340 90.43 29.14 -18.74
CA ASP A 340 91.37 30.29 -18.91
C ASP A 340 91.18 31.41 -17.84
N ASP A 341 92.23 32.11 -17.39
CA ASP A 341 92.19 33.03 -16.21
C ASP A 341 92.23 34.55 -16.57
N CYS A 342 91.33 35.40 -16.03
CA CYS A 342 91.16 36.83 -16.42
C CYS A 342 91.87 37.87 -15.50
N THR A 343 92.26 39.05 -16.04
CA THR A 343 93.01 40.09 -15.29
C THR A 343 92.11 41.13 -14.56
N SER A 344 92.66 41.93 -13.62
CA SER A 344 91.89 42.79 -12.70
C SER A 344 91.09 43.96 -13.32
N ASN A 345 91.19 44.21 -14.62
CA ASN A 345 90.42 45.24 -15.34
C ASN A 345 89.55 44.65 -16.46
N GLU A 346 89.43 43.33 -16.48
CA GLU A 346 88.65 42.54 -17.42
C GLU A 346 87.76 41.60 -16.61
N ALA A 347 86.55 41.38 -17.09
CA ALA A 347 85.65 40.38 -16.54
C ALA A 347 85.42 39.30 -17.60
N CYS A 348 85.29 38.05 -17.20
CA CYS A 348 84.86 37.01 -18.12
C CYS A 348 83.46 37.37 -18.67
N SER A 349 83.35 37.53 -19.99
CA SER A 349 82.08 37.71 -20.69
C SER A 349 82.07 36.85 -21.96
N GLU A 350 81.03 36.03 -22.12
CA GLU A 350 80.88 35.12 -23.28
C GLU A 350 82.06 34.17 -23.52
N GLY A 351 82.74 33.74 -22.44
CA GLY A 351 83.85 32.79 -22.52
C GLY A 351 85.19 33.40 -22.95
N VAL A 352 85.33 34.73 -22.88
CA VAL A 352 86.57 35.49 -23.12
C VAL A 352 86.63 36.70 -22.18
N CYS A 353 87.80 37.16 -21.74
CA CYS A 353 87.91 38.33 -20.85
C CYS A 353 87.58 39.67 -21.59
N THR A 354 86.73 40.55 -21.05
CA THR A 354 86.18 41.78 -21.70
C THR A 354 85.89 42.98 -20.74
N ALA A 355 85.60 44.21 -21.25
CA ALA A 355 85.48 45.49 -20.50
C ALA A 355 84.06 46.17 -20.49
N LEU A 356 83.72 47.00 -19.48
CA LEU A 356 82.36 47.35 -18.97
C LEU A 356 81.40 48.27 -19.81
N ILE A 357 80.11 47.88 -19.90
CA ILE A 357 78.90 48.59 -20.47
C ILE A 357 77.63 48.27 -19.64
N CYS A 358 76.53 49.07 -19.66
CA CYS A 358 75.26 48.76 -18.97
C CYS A 358 74.39 47.74 -19.72
N ALA A 359 73.48 47.08 -19.01
CA ALA A 359 72.70 45.91 -19.46
C ALA A 359 71.90 46.06 -20.78
N ASP A 360 71.51 47.28 -21.16
CA ASP A 360 70.81 47.55 -22.42
C ASP A 360 71.74 48.01 -23.56
N GLY A 361 73.05 47.86 -23.38
CA GLY A 361 74.09 48.32 -24.31
C GLY A 361 74.49 49.78 -24.13
N THR A 362 73.90 50.49 -23.18
CA THR A 362 74.21 51.90 -22.93
C THR A 362 75.60 52.04 -22.31
N SER A 363 76.45 52.88 -22.91
CA SER A 363 77.79 53.17 -22.38
C SER A 363 77.71 53.96 -21.07
N TYR A 364 78.70 53.77 -20.21
CA TYR A 364 78.81 54.45 -18.92
C TYR A 364 78.53 55.97 -19.03
N ASN A 365 77.57 56.48 -18.24
CA ASN A 365 77.05 57.87 -18.22
C ASN A 365 76.25 58.32 -19.45
N GLN A 366 75.35 57.49 -19.99
CA GLN A 366 74.42 57.85 -21.08
C GLN A 366 72.97 57.46 -20.73
N CYS A 367 71.99 58.14 -21.36
CA CYS A 367 70.57 57.79 -21.26
C CYS A 367 70.23 56.56 -22.12
N SER A 368 69.39 55.68 -21.57
CA SER A 368 68.83 54.53 -22.27
C SER A 368 67.80 54.94 -23.32
N THR A 369 67.59 54.10 -24.32
CA THR A 369 66.45 54.21 -25.24
C THR A 369 65.11 53.80 -24.59
N ASN A 370 65.16 53.08 -23.46
CA ASN A 370 64.02 52.71 -22.65
C ASN A 370 63.78 53.78 -21.56
N GLN A 371 63.13 54.88 -21.95
CA GLN A 371 62.80 55.98 -21.04
C GLN A 371 61.98 55.49 -19.82
N PRO A 372 62.29 55.90 -18.57
CA PRO A 372 63.20 57.00 -18.19
C PRO A 372 64.60 56.57 -17.70
N LEU A 373 65.18 55.48 -18.20
CA LEU A 373 66.39 54.88 -17.61
C LEU A 373 67.72 55.59 -17.97
N TYR A 374 68.65 55.71 -17.02
CA TYR A 374 70.00 56.30 -17.14
C TYR A 374 71.08 55.31 -16.66
N CYS A 375 72.16 55.14 -17.42
CA CYS A 375 73.25 54.19 -17.13
C CYS A 375 74.33 54.81 -16.22
N GLN A 376 74.36 54.39 -14.96
CA GLN A 376 75.35 54.80 -13.96
C GLN A 376 76.03 53.57 -13.34
N ASN A 377 77.36 53.49 -13.45
CA ASN A 377 78.18 52.39 -12.90
C ASN A 377 77.76 50.98 -13.36
N GLY A 378 77.39 50.82 -14.63
CA GLY A 378 76.97 49.52 -15.18
C GLY A 378 75.51 49.16 -14.90
N ILE A 379 74.77 50.00 -14.16
CA ILE A 379 73.37 49.76 -13.74
C ILE A 379 72.45 50.87 -14.27
N LEU A 380 71.26 50.49 -14.72
CA LEU A 380 70.21 51.41 -15.18
C LEU A 380 69.36 51.89 -13.99
N ILE A 381 69.16 53.22 -13.86
CA ILE A 381 68.31 53.85 -12.83
C ILE A 381 67.25 54.76 -13.44
N ASN A 382 66.10 54.95 -12.78
CA ASN A 382 65.06 55.88 -13.23
C ASN A 382 65.52 57.35 -13.07
N ASN A 383 65.46 58.14 -14.14
CA ASN A 383 65.82 59.55 -14.16
C ASN A 383 65.00 60.30 -15.23
N CYS A 384 63.67 60.39 -15.03
CA CYS A 384 62.77 60.99 -16.03
C CYS A 384 62.99 62.49 -16.22
N SER A 385 63.61 63.17 -15.25
CA SER A 385 64.03 64.57 -15.36
C SER A 385 65.08 64.79 -16.45
N THR A 386 65.94 63.79 -16.68
CA THR A 386 67.06 63.87 -17.64
C THR A 386 66.76 63.12 -18.94
N CYS A 387 66.17 61.92 -18.86
CA CYS A 387 65.98 61.05 -20.02
C CYS A 387 64.55 61.11 -20.62
N GLY A 388 63.61 61.81 -19.98
CA GLY A 388 62.22 61.97 -20.43
C GLY A 388 61.32 60.76 -20.12
N CYS A 389 60.00 60.90 -20.34
CA CYS A 389 59.01 59.81 -20.26
C CYS A 389 58.44 59.48 -21.64
N SER A 390 58.00 58.23 -21.82
CA SER A 390 57.34 57.76 -23.03
C SER A 390 56.03 58.53 -23.30
N SER A 391 55.66 58.67 -24.58
CA SER A 391 54.51 59.48 -25.03
C SER A 391 53.22 59.15 -24.28
N GLY A 392 52.63 60.16 -23.60
CA GLY A 392 51.39 60.04 -22.84
C GLY A 392 51.56 59.81 -21.33
N GLN A 393 52.80 59.70 -20.84
CA GLN A 393 53.11 59.56 -19.42
C GLN A 393 53.69 60.86 -18.82
N GLN A 394 53.50 61.07 -17.52
CA GLN A 394 54.07 62.21 -16.79
C GLN A 394 55.13 61.76 -15.78
N CYS A 395 56.19 62.56 -15.68
CA CYS A 395 57.31 62.35 -14.77
C CYS A 395 56.90 62.72 -13.33
N GLN A 396 57.05 61.78 -12.41
CA GLN A 396 56.73 61.92 -10.99
C GLN A 396 57.89 62.52 -10.21
N ALA A 397 57.61 62.96 -8.97
CA ALA A 397 58.62 63.53 -8.08
C ALA A 397 59.71 62.53 -7.64
N ASP A 398 59.49 61.23 -7.82
CA ASP A 398 60.44 60.15 -7.52
C ASP A 398 61.23 59.68 -8.76
N GLU A 399 61.25 60.48 -9.84
CA GLU A 399 61.96 60.21 -11.10
C GLU A 399 61.38 59.05 -11.95
N SER A 400 60.18 58.55 -11.63
CA SER A 400 59.44 57.53 -12.42
C SER A 400 58.34 58.12 -13.34
N CYS A 401 57.76 57.32 -14.25
CA CYS A 401 56.71 57.77 -15.19
C CYS A 401 55.34 57.11 -14.88
N ILE A 402 54.24 57.88 -14.85
CA ILE A 402 52.86 57.39 -14.64
C ILE A 402 51.94 57.63 -15.84
N THR A 403 50.99 56.71 -16.07
CA THR A 403 49.93 56.84 -17.09
C THR A 403 48.63 57.34 -16.44
N PRO A 404 47.98 58.41 -16.94
CA PRO A 404 46.71 58.90 -16.38
C PRO A 404 45.58 57.84 -16.41
N ALA A 405 44.84 57.67 -15.30
CA ALA A 405 43.71 56.72 -15.17
C ALA A 405 42.67 57.22 -14.13
N PHE A 406 41.56 56.49 -13.91
CA PHE A 406 40.55 56.82 -12.88
C PHE A 406 40.17 55.61 -12.02
N SER A 407 39.58 55.88 -10.85
CA SER A 407 38.88 54.88 -10.01
C SER A 407 37.37 55.16 -9.98
N LEU A 408 36.57 54.11 -9.77
CA LEU A 408 35.11 54.17 -9.70
C LEU A 408 34.65 53.56 -8.37
N SER A 409 33.74 54.22 -7.66
CA SER A 409 33.13 53.71 -6.43
C SER A 409 31.65 54.07 -6.34
N VAL A 410 30.90 53.32 -5.54
CA VAL A 410 29.47 53.58 -5.26
C VAL A 410 29.28 53.71 -3.75
N GLY A 411 28.64 54.79 -3.30
CA GLY A 411 28.46 55.12 -1.89
C GLY A 411 27.10 55.76 -1.61
N PRO A 412 26.25 55.14 -0.76
CA PRO A 412 26.39 53.81 -0.13
C PRO A 412 26.38 52.64 -1.14
N ASN A 413 27.07 51.55 -0.83
CA ASN A 413 27.20 50.37 -1.71
C ASN A 413 26.05 49.34 -1.56
N SER A 414 25.06 49.64 -0.72
CA SER A 414 23.83 48.86 -0.61
C SER A 414 22.63 49.72 -0.21
N GLY A 415 21.43 49.19 -0.40
CA GLY A 415 20.19 49.84 0.05
C GLY A 415 18.98 48.91 0.00
N THR A 416 17.91 49.30 0.70
CA THR A 416 16.64 48.56 0.75
C THR A 416 15.51 49.47 0.28
N VAL A 417 14.65 48.94 -0.59
CA VAL A 417 13.48 49.65 -1.13
C VAL A 417 12.24 48.75 -1.02
N THR A 418 11.09 49.34 -0.73
CA THR A 418 9.81 48.61 -0.81
C THR A 418 9.37 48.56 -2.28
N GLU A 419 8.76 47.45 -2.70
CA GLU A 419 8.14 47.37 -4.02
C GLU A 419 7.13 48.52 -4.20
N GLY A 420 7.24 49.24 -5.31
CA GLY A 420 6.48 50.47 -5.59
C GLY A 420 7.18 51.77 -5.15
N ASP A 421 8.39 51.72 -4.59
CA ASP A 421 9.20 52.90 -4.26
C ASP A 421 10.47 53.01 -5.14
N SER A 422 11.23 54.10 -4.94
CA SER A 422 12.52 54.35 -5.60
C SER A 422 13.64 54.58 -4.59
N ILE A 423 14.86 54.15 -4.90
CA ILE A 423 16.07 54.39 -4.11
C ILE A 423 17.17 55.03 -4.96
N SER A 424 18.05 55.81 -4.34
CA SER A 424 19.17 56.44 -5.02
C SER A 424 20.50 56.27 -4.29
N THR A 425 21.60 56.14 -5.03
CA THR A 425 22.99 56.13 -4.52
C THR A 425 23.90 57.00 -5.38
N THR A 426 25.10 57.31 -4.89
CA THR A 426 26.09 58.14 -5.61
C THR A 426 27.22 57.28 -6.18
N VAL A 427 27.49 57.46 -7.47
CA VAL A 427 28.64 56.91 -8.18
C VAL A 427 29.72 57.99 -8.25
N THR A 428 30.93 57.70 -7.76
CA THR A 428 32.03 58.66 -7.67
C THR A 428 33.22 58.20 -8.51
N VAL A 429 33.79 59.14 -9.26
CA VAL A 429 35.01 58.97 -10.07
C VAL A 429 36.12 59.86 -9.53
N ASP A 430 37.23 59.26 -9.14
CA ASP A 430 38.43 59.99 -8.72
C ASP A 430 39.54 59.92 -9.78
N SER A 431 40.27 61.03 -9.95
CA SER A 431 41.38 61.16 -10.89
C SER A 431 42.67 60.56 -10.33
N MET A 432 43.35 59.72 -11.12
CA MET A 432 44.69 59.22 -10.83
C MET A 432 45.69 59.70 -11.89
N GLY A 433 46.85 60.21 -11.47
CA GLY A 433 47.90 60.64 -12.40
C GLY A 433 47.50 61.82 -13.31
N GLY A 434 46.59 62.70 -12.85
CA GLY A 434 46.17 63.89 -13.61
C GLY A 434 45.10 63.64 -14.67
N PHE A 435 44.39 62.52 -14.60
CA PHE A 435 43.30 62.16 -15.52
C PHE A 435 42.12 63.13 -15.44
N ALA A 436 41.92 63.92 -16.49
CA ALA A 436 40.85 64.91 -16.64
C ALA A 436 40.09 64.68 -17.95
N GLN A 437 39.59 63.45 -18.14
CA GLN A 437 38.76 63.09 -19.31
C GLN A 437 37.35 62.72 -18.87
N THR A 438 36.40 62.74 -19.82
CA THR A 438 35.01 62.33 -19.62
C THR A 438 34.89 60.82 -19.41
N VAL A 439 34.17 60.40 -18.36
CA VAL A 439 33.80 59.02 -18.06
C VAL A 439 32.30 58.85 -18.29
N ASP A 440 31.93 57.92 -19.17
CA ASP A 440 30.56 57.50 -19.46
C ASP A 440 30.13 56.37 -18.53
N PHE A 441 28.92 56.44 -17.98
CA PHE A 441 28.40 55.46 -17.01
C PHE A 441 27.32 54.55 -17.61
N SER A 442 27.30 53.29 -17.17
CA SER A 442 26.25 52.30 -17.46
C SER A 442 26.08 51.33 -16.29
N PHE A 443 24.95 50.64 -16.20
CA PHE A 443 24.66 49.64 -15.17
C PHE A 443 23.62 48.63 -15.65
N ASP A 444 23.57 47.46 -15.02
CA ASP A 444 22.54 46.43 -15.23
C ASP A 444 21.42 46.53 -14.18
N LEU A 445 20.29 45.90 -14.44
CA LEU A 445 19.11 45.93 -13.57
C LEU A 445 18.39 44.58 -13.57
N PRO A 446 17.80 44.17 -12.43
CA PRO A 446 16.90 43.02 -12.38
C PRO A 446 15.70 43.17 -13.33
N PRO A 447 15.19 42.07 -13.91
CA PRO A 447 13.96 42.10 -14.71
C PRO A 447 12.81 42.77 -13.97
N GLY A 448 12.09 43.68 -14.63
CA GLY A 448 10.94 44.39 -14.02
C GLY A 448 11.31 45.67 -13.25
N THR A 449 12.58 46.04 -13.14
CA THR A 449 13.00 47.33 -12.56
C THR A 449 13.40 48.34 -13.63
N THR A 450 13.38 49.64 -13.29
CA THR A 450 13.91 50.71 -14.16
C THR A 450 14.89 51.58 -13.39
N GLY A 451 15.79 52.29 -14.07
CA GLY A 451 16.74 53.17 -13.40
C GLY A 451 17.36 54.20 -14.33
N SER A 452 18.03 55.19 -13.74
CA SER A 452 18.69 56.28 -14.45
C SER A 452 19.94 56.78 -13.72
N LEU A 453 20.90 57.33 -14.48
CA LEU A 453 22.06 58.07 -13.96
C LEU A 453 21.98 59.54 -14.37
N SER A 454 22.26 60.45 -13.44
CA SER A 454 22.26 61.89 -13.72
C SER A 454 23.42 62.60 -13.03
N PRO A 455 24.44 63.10 -13.78
CA PRO A 455 24.59 63.00 -15.24
C PRO A 455 25.01 61.60 -15.73
N THR A 456 24.73 61.24 -16.98
CA THR A 456 25.12 59.94 -17.57
C THR A 456 26.61 59.84 -17.92
N SER A 457 27.32 60.97 -17.93
CA SER A 457 28.78 61.06 -18.05
C SER A 457 29.30 62.34 -17.41
N CYS A 458 30.56 62.35 -16.98
CA CYS A 458 31.19 63.54 -16.39
C CYS A 458 32.71 63.54 -16.53
N GLU A 459 33.34 64.72 -16.47
CA GLU A 459 34.80 64.87 -16.52
C GLU A 459 35.41 64.65 -15.12
N SER A 460 36.39 63.75 -15.01
CA SER A 460 37.03 63.38 -13.74
C SER A 460 37.86 64.52 -13.13
N PRO A 461 37.85 64.74 -11.79
CA PRO A 461 37.05 64.01 -10.78
C PRO A 461 35.60 64.51 -10.72
N CYS A 462 34.65 63.59 -10.61
CA CYS A 462 33.22 63.91 -10.64
C CYS A 462 32.35 62.85 -9.97
N SER A 463 31.05 63.11 -9.87
CA SER A 463 30.06 62.15 -9.37
C SER A 463 28.76 62.18 -10.18
N SER A 464 28.00 61.07 -10.11
CA SER A 464 26.67 60.90 -10.69
C SER A 464 25.72 60.26 -9.69
N THR A 465 24.45 60.63 -9.73
CA THR A 465 23.41 59.99 -8.91
C THR A 465 22.74 58.89 -9.72
N MET A 466 22.77 57.65 -9.20
CA MET A 466 22.04 56.49 -9.72
C MET A 466 20.71 56.37 -8.97
N THR A 467 19.59 56.36 -9.70
CA THR A 467 18.23 56.16 -9.16
C THR A 467 17.64 54.89 -9.74
N ILE A 468 17.09 54.02 -8.89
CA ILE A 468 16.45 52.76 -9.25
C ILE A 468 15.00 52.81 -8.78
N ASN A 469 14.06 52.49 -9.66
CA ASN A 469 12.63 52.40 -9.35
C ASN A 469 12.19 50.94 -9.40
N ALA A 470 11.62 50.47 -8.29
CA ALA A 470 11.15 49.10 -8.11
C ALA A 470 9.64 48.98 -8.38
N PHE A 471 9.19 49.40 -9.57
CA PHE A 471 7.80 49.25 -10.02
C PHE A 471 7.72 48.13 -11.06
N ALA A 472 7.16 46.98 -10.72
CA ALA A 472 6.80 45.94 -11.69
C ALA A 472 5.29 45.72 -11.72
N ASP A 473 4.74 45.66 -12.92
CA ASP A 473 3.39 45.14 -13.16
C ASP A 473 3.47 43.60 -13.19
N GLY A 474 3.19 42.95 -12.05
CA GLY A 474 2.90 41.51 -11.98
C GLY A 474 4.08 40.53 -11.98
N ILE A 475 5.30 40.95 -11.63
CA ILE A 475 6.46 40.05 -11.43
C ILE A 475 6.95 40.20 -9.98
N PRO A 476 7.11 39.12 -9.20
CA PRO A 476 7.64 39.23 -7.84
C PRO A 476 9.08 39.76 -7.84
N LEU A 477 9.31 40.90 -7.21
CA LEU A 477 10.62 41.55 -7.12
C LEU A 477 11.35 41.28 -5.78
N GLU A 478 10.75 40.56 -4.84
CA GLU A 478 11.34 40.32 -3.51
C GLU A 478 12.68 39.57 -3.59
N GLY A 479 13.71 40.11 -2.94
CA GLY A 479 15.03 39.51 -2.93
C GLY A 479 16.18 40.52 -2.89
N THR A 480 17.40 39.99 -2.95
CA THR A 480 18.64 40.78 -2.97
C THR A 480 19.33 40.63 -4.33
N TYR A 481 19.70 41.75 -4.95
CA TYR A 481 20.28 41.82 -6.28
C TYR A 481 21.60 42.58 -6.27
N ASP A 482 22.61 42.06 -6.96
CA ASP A 482 23.89 42.76 -7.18
C ASP A 482 23.87 43.47 -8.54
N ILE A 483 23.98 44.80 -8.50
CA ILE A 483 23.99 45.69 -9.68
C ILE A 483 25.43 46.10 -9.98
N THR A 484 25.89 45.80 -11.19
CA THR A 484 27.22 46.14 -11.71
C THR A 484 27.20 47.51 -12.39
N VAL A 485 27.80 48.51 -11.76
CA VAL A 485 28.00 49.84 -12.33
C VAL A 485 29.34 49.88 -13.08
N THR A 486 29.33 50.35 -14.32
CA THR A 486 30.50 50.45 -15.22
C THR A 486 30.76 51.89 -15.62
N GLY A 487 32.00 52.35 -15.45
CA GLY A 487 32.51 53.63 -15.95
C GLY A 487 33.53 53.40 -17.06
N ALA A 488 33.38 54.08 -18.20
CA ALA A 488 34.25 53.93 -19.37
C ALA A 488 34.76 55.29 -19.90
N SER A 489 36.03 55.36 -20.27
CA SER A 489 36.61 56.52 -20.95
C SER A 489 37.64 56.05 -21.98
N GLY A 490 37.30 56.13 -23.27
CA GLY A 490 38.10 55.55 -24.34
C GLY A 490 38.26 54.03 -24.18
N THR A 491 39.49 53.55 -23.99
CA THR A 491 39.79 52.13 -23.74
C THR A 491 39.85 51.75 -22.26
N LEU A 492 39.70 52.71 -21.34
CA LEU A 492 39.74 52.46 -19.89
C LEU A 492 38.34 52.16 -19.38
N THR A 493 38.18 51.01 -18.71
CA THR A 493 36.91 50.58 -18.09
C THR A 493 37.14 50.19 -16.63
N LYS A 494 36.25 50.62 -15.73
CA LYS A 494 36.23 50.25 -14.29
C LYS A 494 34.81 49.89 -13.87
N THR A 495 34.67 49.00 -12.89
CA THR A 495 33.38 48.53 -12.36
C THR A 495 33.30 48.66 -10.85
N ALA A 496 32.07 48.78 -10.33
CA ALA A 496 31.72 48.78 -8.91
C ALA A 496 30.36 48.09 -8.70
N ILE A 497 30.11 47.50 -7.53
CA ILE A 497 28.88 46.73 -7.23
C ILE A 497 28.00 47.51 -6.24
N TYR A 498 26.69 47.52 -6.49
CA TYR A 498 25.65 48.01 -5.58
C TYR A 498 24.66 46.89 -5.25
N THR A 499 24.49 46.56 -3.97
CA THR A 499 23.56 45.50 -3.53
C THR A 499 22.20 46.09 -3.16
N LEU A 500 21.15 45.75 -3.91
CA LEU A 500 19.77 46.21 -3.73
C LEU A 500 18.91 45.13 -3.07
N ALA A 501 18.26 45.42 -1.94
CA ALA A 501 17.23 44.57 -1.34
C ALA A 501 15.84 45.14 -1.60
N ILE A 502 14.92 44.33 -2.13
CA ILE A 502 13.52 44.71 -2.37
C ILE A 502 12.61 43.95 -1.40
N ILE A 503 11.73 44.65 -0.68
CA ILE A 503 10.77 44.08 0.29
C ILE A 503 9.31 44.35 -0.12
N HIS A 504 8.39 43.41 0.16
CA HIS A 504 6.96 43.51 -0.16
C HIS A 504 6.17 44.27 0.94
N PRO A 505 5.05 44.97 0.64
CA PRO A 505 4.31 45.81 1.60
C PRO A 505 3.63 45.10 2.79
N PHE A 506 3.43 43.78 2.75
CA PHE A 506 2.87 42.99 3.86
C PHE A 506 3.38 41.55 3.89
N PHE A 507 3.27 40.89 5.05
CA PHE A 507 3.79 39.54 5.34
C PHE A 507 2.72 38.69 6.03
N PHE A 508 2.45 37.47 5.54
CA PHE A 508 1.38 36.60 6.04
C PHE A 508 1.77 35.12 6.02
N ASP A 509 1.31 34.33 6.98
CA ASP A 509 1.45 32.87 6.95
C ASP A 509 0.44 32.21 6.00
N LEU A 510 0.83 31.12 5.38
CA LEU A 510 -0.02 30.27 4.53
C LEU A 510 0.07 28.83 5.04
N SER A 511 -1.05 28.27 5.47
CA SER A 511 -1.08 26.92 6.03
C SER A 511 -2.26 26.09 5.52
N VAL A 512 -2.09 24.77 5.62
CA VAL A 512 -3.15 23.78 5.42
C VAL A 512 -3.68 23.41 6.80
N SER A 513 -5.00 23.29 6.94
CA SER A 513 -5.61 22.90 8.21
C SER A 513 -5.11 21.54 8.69
N SER A 514 -4.84 21.40 9.99
CA SER A 514 -4.34 20.14 10.59
C SER A 514 -5.36 19.00 10.60
N VAL A 515 -6.63 19.29 10.33
CA VAL A 515 -7.71 18.31 10.20
C VAL A 515 -8.09 18.03 8.75
N ALA A 516 -7.28 18.50 7.79
CA ALA A 516 -7.54 18.24 6.38
C ALA A 516 -7.49 16.73 6.10
N PRO A 517 -8.47 16.17 5.37
CA PRO A 517 -8.39 14.79 4.90
C PRO A 517 -7.12 14.60 4.08
N THR A 518 -6.51 13.42 4.11
CA THR A 518 -5.23 13.14 3.42
C THR A 518 -5.37 12.17 2.25
N SER A 519 -6.57 11.64 2.02
CA SER A 519 -6.83 10.65 0.98
C SER A 519 -8.13 10.90 0.22
N VAL A 520 -8.17 10.38 -1.01
CA VAL A 520 -9.36 10.36 -1.88
C VAL A 520 -9.31 9.11 -2.77
N ILE A 521 -10.46 8.53 -3.09
CA ILE A 521 -10.55 7.43 -4.06
C ILE A 521 -10.56 8.02 -5.48
N GLN A 522 -9.97 7.33 -6.46
CA GLN A 522 -10.04 7.70 -7.88
C GLN A 522 -11.49 8.02 -8.32
N GLY A 523 -11.68 9.17 -8.98
CA GLY A 523 -13.00 9.62 -9.45
C GLY A 523 -13.80 10.44 -8.44
N ASN A 524 -13.38 10.49 -7.16
CA ASN A 524 -14.06 11.24 -6.11
C ASN A 524 -13.42 12.62 -5.88
N SER A 525 -14.10 13.43 -5.07
CA SER A 525 -13.66 14.77 -4.68
C SER A 525 -13.30 14.88 -3.20
N VAL A 526 -12.34 15.74 -2.86
CA VAL A 526 -11.96 16.07 -1.48
C VAL A 526 -11.89 17.58 -1.27
N SER A 527 -12.30 18.05 -0.08
CA SER A 527 -12.28 19.46 0.31
C SER A 527 -11.26 19.71 1.42
N VAL A 528 -10.37 20.69 1.19
CA VAL A 528 -9.22 21.02 2.04
C VAL A 528 -9.27 22.50 2.44
N PRO A 529 -9.37 22.85 3.74
CA PRO A 529 -9.31 24.24 4.17
C PRO A 529 -7.86 24.78 4.12
N ILE A 530 -7.69 25.95 3.49
CA ILE A 530 -6.44 26.70 3.39
C ILE A 530 -6.59 28.01 4.14
N ASP A 531 -5.70 28.24 5.11
CA ASP A 531 -5.76 29.40 5.99
C ASP A 531 -4.62 30.39 5.68
N ILE A 532 -4.96 31.68 5.66
CA ILE A 532 -3.99 32.78 5.57
C ILE A 532 -4.08 33.60 6.86
N THR A 533 -2.93 33.89 7.46
CA THR A 533 -2.84 34.75 8.65
C THR A 533 -1.87 35.91 8.44
N LEU A 534 -2.38 37.15 8.38
CA LEU A 534 -1.55 38.36 8.36
C LEU A 534 -0.66 38.43 9.61
N ILE A 535 0.66 38.56 9.40
CA ILE A 535 1.66 38.68 10.47
C ILE A 535 2.08 40.15 10.63
N SER A 536 2.34 40.87 9.53
CA SER A 536 2.75 42.28 9.59
C SER A 536 2.45 43.03 8.27
N GLY A 537 2.41 44.37 8.34
CA GLY A 537 2.10 45.24 7.19
C GLY A 537 0.62 45.60 7.05
N THR A 538 0.26 46.22 5.92
CA THR A 538 -1.12 46.65 5.64
C THR A 538 -1.83 45.61 4.80
N SER A 539 -3.04 45.22 5.20
CA SER A 539 -3.84 44.16 4.56
C SER A 539 -4.20 44.47 3.10
N GLU A 540 -3.82 43.60 2.16
CA GLU A 540 -4.21 43.64 0.74
C GLU A 540 -4.82 42.31 0.25
N SER A 541 -5.46 42.28 -0.91
CA SER A 541 -6.13 41.08 -1.43
C SER A 541 -5.13 40.09 -2.04
N VAL A 542 -5.20 38.83 -1.64
CA VAL A 542 -4.35 37.70 -2.06
C VAL A 542 -5.20 36.67 -2.81
N GLY A 543 -4.78 36.26 -4.01
CA GLY A 543 -5.42 35.19 -4.78
C GLY A 543 -4.82 33.82 -4.49
N PHE A 544 -5.63 32.76 -4.64
CA PHE A 544 -5.19 31.36 -4.50
C PHE A 544 -5.02 30.70 -5.87
N SER A 545 -3.98 29.90 -6.01
CA SER A 545 -3.78 28.96 -7.12
C SER A 545 -3.14 27.67 -6.62
N ALA A 546 -3.31 26.56 -7.35
CA ALA A 546 -2.66 25.30 -7.01
C ALA A 546 -2.14 24.59 -8.26
N SER A 547 -1.09 23.80 -8.08
CA SER A 547 -0.51 22.93 -9.10
C SER A 547 -0.12 21.58 -8.49
N ALA A 548 -0.19 20.50 -9.28
CA ALA A 548 0.30 19.17 -8.90
C ALA A 548 1.49 18.80 -9.79
N GLU A 549 2.59 18.32 -9.20
CA GLU A 549 3.78 17.83 -9.92
C GLU A 549 4.25 16.46 -9.37
N PRO A 550 4.81 15.56 -10.21
CA PRO A 550 5.06 15.73 -11.64
C PRO A 550 3.78 15.64 -12.46
N ILE A 551 3.70 16.42 -13.55
CA ILE A 551 2.71 16.22 -14.62
C ILE A 551 3.10 14.92 -15.34
N MET A 552 2.76 13.79 -14.73
CA MET A 552 2.58 12.55 -15.49
C MET A 552 1.38 12.80 -16.41
N VAL A 553 1.49 12.33 -17.65
CA VAL A 553 0.72 12.77 -18.84
C VAL A 553 -0.80 12.41 -18.78
N ASP A 554 -1.38 12.18 -17.61
CA ASP A 554 -2.80 11.83 -17.45
C ASP A 554 -3.43 12.22 -16.10
N LEU A 555 -2.80 13.10 -15.32
CA LEU A 555 -3.39 13.57 -14.06
C LEU A 555 -4.52 14.59 -14.34
N THR A 556 -5.72 14.12 -14.65
CA THR A 556 -6.91 14.97 -14.79
C THR A 556 -7.49 15.30 -13.41
N VAL A 557 -6.84 16.23 -12.72
CA VAL A 557 -7.28 16.73 -11.41
C VAL A 557 -7.77 18.16 -11.58
N ASP A 558 -9.05 18.40 -11.28
CA ASP A 558 -9.64 19.74 -11.29
C ASP A 558 -9.56 20.34 -9.88
N ILE A 559 -8.83 21.45 -9.73
CA ILE A 559 -8.67 22.15 -8.45
C ILE A 559 -9.38 23.50 -8.51
N SER A 560 -10.19 23.80 -7.49
CA SER A 560 -10.91 25.07 -7.36
C SER A 560 -10.85 25.62 -5.94
N PHE A 561 -11.00 26.94 -5.79
CA PHE A 561 -10.99 27.64 -4.50
C PHE A 561 -12.29 28.44 -4.31
N SER A 562 -12.86 28.38 -3.10
CA SER A 562 -14.01 29.20 -2.73
C SER A 562 -13.81 29.77 -1.31
N PRO A 563 -13.57 31.09 -1.16
CA PRO A 563 -13.42 32.12 -2.20
C PRO A 563 -12.05 32.08 -2.93
N THR A 564 -11.99 32.50 -4.20
CA THR A 564 -10.74 32.49 -5.02
C THR A 564 -9.67 33.49 -4.59
N SER A 565 -10.03 34.45 -3.74
CA SER A 565 -9.13 35.45 -3.17
C SER A 565 -9.69 36.02 -1.88
N CYS A 566 -8.84 36.55 -1.01
CA CYS A 566 -9.26 37.18 0.24
C CYS A 566 -8.27 38.24 0.72
N ASN A 567 -8.66 39.05 1.71
CA ASN A 567 -7.72 39.86 2.49
C ASN A 567 -7.08 38.98 3.59
N PRO A 568 -5.81 39.18 3.98
CA PRO A 568 -4.88 38.10 4.38
C PRO A 568 -5.15 37.44 5.74
N THR A 569 -6.28 37.71 6.38
CA THR A 569 -6.77 36.91 7.51
C THR A 569 -8.08 36.26 7.08
N CYS A 570 -7.99 35.06 6.53
CA CYS A 570 -9.12 34.38 5.92
C CYS A 570 -8.90 32.86 5.85
N SER A 571 -9.98 32.14 5.53
CA SER A 571 -9.93 30.73 5.13
C SER A 571 -10.59 30.57 3.76
N SER A 572 -10.01 29.72 2.90
CA SER A 572 -10.59 29.31 1.62
C SER A 572 -10.65 27.80 1.51
N THR A 573 -11.77 27.26 1.01
CA THR A 573 -11.89 25.83 0.74
C THR A 573 -11.33 25.51 -0.63
N MET A 574 -10.25 24.72 -0.67
CA MET A 574 -9.72 24.10 -1.88
C MET A 574 -10.49 22.79 -2.14
N THR A 575 -11.12 22.65 -3.30
CA THR A 575 -11.78 21.40 -3.71
C THR A 575 -10.98 20.77 -4.83
N ILE A 576 -10.62 19.51 -4.66
CA ILE A 576 -9.85 18.70 -5.59
C ILE A 576 -10.75 17.59 -6.10
N MET A 577 -10.99 17.52 -7.41
CA MET A 577 -11.73 16.42 -8.05
C MET A 577 -10.75 15.57 -8.84
N THR A 578 -10.72 14.27 -8.56
CA THR A 578 -9.92 13.30 -9.32
C THR A 578 -10.79 12.61 -10.38
N SER A 579 -10.18 12.10 -11.44
CA SER A 579 -10.88 11.23 -12.40
C SER A 579 -10.69 9.75 -12.06
N PRO A 580 -11.52 8.85 -12.61
CA PRO A 580 -11.31 7.41 -12.49
C PRO A 580 -9.97 6.93 -13.05
N ASP A 581 -9.36 7.69 -13.98
CA ASP A 581 -8.09 7.35 -14.63
C ASP A 581 -6.87 7.94 -13.88
N THR A 582 -7.09 8.75 -12.85
CA THR A 582 -6.00 9.34 -12.06
C THR A 582 -5.23 8.21 -11.37
N PRO A 583 -3.92 8.02 -11.60
CA PRO A 583 -3.17 6.91 -11.00
C PRO A 583 -3.21 6.94 -9.47
N ALA A 584 -3.23 5.78 -8.82
CA ALA A 584 -3.10 5.72 -7.38
C ALA A 584 -1.67 6.06 -6.92
N GLY A 585 -1.56 6.67 -5.75
CA GLY A 585 -0.29 7.15 -5.20
C GLY A 585 -0.47 8.45 -4.42
N THR A 586 0.62 8.92 -3.82
CA THR A 586 0.63 10.21 -3.12
C THR A 586 1.14 11.30 -4.03
N PHE A 587 0.33 12.33 -4.26
CA PHE A 587 0.61 13.47 -5.12
C PHE A 587 0.78 14.74 -4.28
N PRO A 588 1.92 15.44 -4.39
CA PRO A 588 2.09 16.74 -3.75
C PRO A 588 1.33 17.81 -4.54
N ILE A 589 0.41 18.50 -3.86
CA ILE A 589 -0.31 19.67 -4.37
C ILE A 589 0.32 20.90 -3.74
N THR A 590 0.91 21.75 -4.58
CA THR A 590 1.50 23.02 -4.15
C THR A 590 0.44 24.10 -4.27
N VAL A 591 -0.03 24.60 -3.13
CA VAL A 591 -0.90 25.77 -3.05
C VAL A 591 -0.04 27.02 -2.99
N THR A 592 -0.34 27.99 -3.86
CA THR A 592 0.38 29.26 -3.97
C THR A 592 -0.58 30.41 -3.67
N ALA A 593 -0.13 31.32 -2.81
CA ALA A 593 -0.77 32.60 -2.53
C ALA A 593 0.30 33.69 -2.58
N LEU A 594 0.28 34.55 -3.63
CA LEU A 594 1.38 35.46 -3.98
C LEU A 594 2.75 34.73 -4.08
N THR A 595 3.68 35.00 -3.15
CA THR A 595 5.03 34.40 -3.10
C THR A 595 5.13 33.23 -2.11
N ARG A 596 4.08 32.98 -1.32
CA ARG A 596 4.04 31.90 -0.33
C ARG A 596 3.52 30.62 -0.98
N THR A 597 4.15 29.51 -0.65
CA THR A 597 3.69 28.18 -1.04
C THR A 597 3.56 27.28 0.17
N VAL A 598 2.59 26.37 0.13
CA VAL A 598 2.44 25.26 1.08
C VAL A 598 2.14 23.99 0.29
N THR A 599 2.74 22.88 0.70
CA THR A 599 2.53 21.58 0.07
C THR A 599 1.51 20.79 0.87
N TYR A 600 0.48 20.30 0.17
CA TYR A 600 -0.49 19.34 0.69
C TYR A 600 -0.31 18.02 -0.05
N ASN A 601 -0.07 16.93 0.68
CA ASN A 601 0.12 15.60 0.09
C ASN A 601 -1.24 14.88 0.03
N LEU A 602 -1.79 14.73 -1.17
CA LEU A 602 -3.01 13.98 -1.42
C LEU A 602 -2.67 12.53 -1.75
N THR A 603 -3.20 11.56 -0.99
CA THR A 603 -3.10 10.14 -1.33
C THR A 603 -4.32 9.70 -2.14
N VAL A 604 -4.13 9.44 -3.43
CA VAL A 604 -5.15 8.82 -4.27
C VAL A 604 -5.06 7.32 -4.08
N THR A 605 -6.11 6.71 -3.54
CA THR A 605 -6.23 5.26 -3.45
C THR A 605 -6.89 4.73 -4.72
N GLU A 606 -6.44 3.57 -5.22
CA GLU A 606 -7.12 2.91 -6.32
C GLU A 606 -8.62 2.82 -5.99
N ALA A 607 -9.46 3.16 -6.97
CA ALA A 607 -10.81 2.65 -6.92
C ALA A 607 -10.67 1.13 -7.00
N THR A 608 -10.85 0.44 -5.88
CA THR A 608 -11.17 -0.99 -5.97
C THR A 608 -12.37 -1.03 -6.90
N LEU A 609 -12.25 -1.77 -8.02
CA LEU A 609 -13.25 -1.79 -9.07
C LEU A 609 -14.56 -2.27 -8.46
N SER A 610 -15.34 -1.31 -7.97
CA SER A 610 -16.53 -1.59 -7.22
C SER A 610 -17.49 -2.21 -8.19
N LEU A 611 -17.86 -3.45 -7.90
CA LEU A 611 -18.76 -4.22 -8.75
C LEU A 611 -20.17 -3.61 -8.70
N VAL A 612 -20.48 -2.77 -7.71
CA VAL A 612 -21.69 -1.94 -7.72
C VAL A 612 -21.49 -0.69 -8.56
N ALA A 613 -22.41 -0.47 -9.50
CA ALA A 613 -22.52 0.75 -10.28
C ALA A 613 -23.05 1.90 -9.43
N ASN A 614 -22.56 3.11 -9.73
CA ASN A 614 -22.93 4.35 -9.03
C ASN A 614 -22.77 4.23 -7.49
N PRO A 615 -21.59 3.85 -6.99
CA PRO A 615 -21.35 3.57 -5.57
C PRO A 615 -21.60 4.75 -4.64
N GLY A 616 -21.17 5.96 -5.02
CA GLY A 616 -21.41 7.21 -4.27
C GLY A 616 -22.74 7.89 -4.61
N PHE A 617 -23.64 7.25 -5.37
CA PHE A 617 -24.91 7.85 -5.78
C PHE A 617 -24.81 9.22 -6.49
N GLU A 618 -23.69 9.54 -7.13
CA GLU A 618 -23.42 10.85 -7.74
C GLU A 618 -24.22 11.13 -9.03
N SER A 619 -24.88 10.11 -9.57
CA SER A 619 -25.68 10.23 -10.79
C SER A 619 -27.08 9.66 -10.61
N GLY A 620 -28.08 10.28 -11.23
CA GLY A 620 -29.46 9.86 -11.11
C GLY A 620 -30.43 10.75 -11.88
N SER A 621 -31.70 10.36 -11.92
CA SER A 621 -32.78 11.19 -12.47
C SER A 621 -34.13 10.82 -11.86
N GLY A 622 -35.05 11.78 -11.77
CA GLY A 622 -36.41 11.52 -11.30
C GLY A 622 -36.50 11.01 -9.85
N GLY A 623 -35.54 11.37 -8.99
CA GLY A 623 -35.48 10.91 -7.60
C GLY A 623 -34.91 9.50 -7.41
N MET A 624 -34.32 8.91 -8.46
CA MET A 624 -33.65 7.60 -8.41
C MET A 624 -32.17 7.72 -8.79
N PRO A 625 -31.26 7.09 -8.04
CA PRO A 625 -29.87 6.98 -8.45
C PRO A 625 -29.75 6.01 -9.64
N THR A 626 -28.87 6.32 -10.59
CA THR A 626 -28.60 5.46 -11.75
C THR A 626 -28.12 4.09 -11.30
N GLY A 627 -28.62 3.01 -11.92
CA GLY A 627 -28.21 1.64 -11.63
C GLY A 627 -28.84 1.00 -10.40
N TRP A 628 -29.52 1.77 -9.55
CA TRP A 628 -30.22 1.27 -8.37
C TRP A 628 -31.72 1.20 -8.59
N THR A 629 -32.37 0.21 -7.98
CA THR A 629 -33.82 0.03 -7.97
C THR A 629 -34.33 -0.13 -6.55
N ILE A 630 -35.63 -0.01 -6.33
CA ILE A 630 -36.23 -0.11 -4.99
C ILE A 630 -36.95 -1.44 -4.82
N ASN A 631 -36.96 -1.95 -3.58
CA ASN A 631 -37.80 -3.05 -3.17
C ASN A 631 -38.29 -2.81 -1.74
N GLN A 632 -39.45 -3.35 -1.40
CA GLN A 632 -40.01 -3.26 -0.06
C GLN A 632 -41.08 -4.33 0.16
N TRP A 633 -41.32 -4.67 1.41
CA TRP A 633 -42.36 -5.61 1.79
C TRP A 633 -43.75 -5.11 1.34
N GLY A 634 -44.55 -6.01 0.75
CA GLY A 634 -45.85 -5.70 0.16
C GLY A 634 -45.84 -5.13 -1.26
N GLY A 635 -44.67 -5.01 -1.92
CA GLY A 635 -44.51 -4.59 -3.33
C GLY A 635 -44.70 -3.09 -3.57
N ASN A 636 -45.81 -2.52 -3.12
CA ASN A 636 -46.06 -1.06 -3.05
C ASN A 636 -46.23 -0.65 -1.58
N GLY A 637 -45.22 -0.97 -0.76
CA GLY A 637 -45.19 -0.64 0.66
C GLY A 637 -45.19 0.87 0.95
N PRO A 638 -45.36 1.26 2.23
CA PRO A 638 -45.55 2.64 2.65
C PRO A 638 -44.27 3.48 2.71
N SER A 639 -43.09 2.90 2.48
CA SER A 639 -41.82 3.61 2.60
C SER A 639 -41.58 4.53 1.40
N SER A 640 -41.02 5.71 1.66
CA SER A 640 -40.62 6.66 0.62
C SER A 640 -39.13 6.56 0.35
N PHE A 641 -38.77 6.66 -0.93
CA PHE A 641 -37.40 6.60 -1.42
C PHE A 641 -37.04 7.94 -2.08
N GLU A 642 -35.85 8.44 -1.81
CA GLU A 642 -35.37 9.72 -2.34
C GLU A 642 -33.89 9.62 -2.66
N TRP A 643 -33.50 10.10 -3.84
CA TRP A 643 -32.11 10.37 -4.19
C TRP A 643 -31.81 11.84 -3.94
N ILE A 644 -30.94 12.11 -2.98
CA ILE A 644 -30.44 13.45 -2.67
C ILE A 644 -29.34 13.76 -3.68
N SER A 645 -29.40 14.92 -4.32
CA SER A 645 -28.47 15.33 -5.40
C SER A 645 -27.98 16.77 -5.26
N ASP A 646 -28.32 17.43 -4.16
CA ASP A 646 -28.00 18.83 -3.87
C ASP A 646 -26.89 18.99 -2.81
N GLY A 647 -26.26 17.88 -2.39
CA GLY A 647 -25.24 17.87 -1.34
C GLY A 647 -25.76 18.14 0.08
N SER A 648 -27.08 18.16 0.32
CA SER A 648 -27.65 18.55 1.63
C SER A 648 -27.43 17.52 2.74
N THR A 649 -27.41 16.23 2.42
CA THR A 649 -27.12 15.14 3.37
C THR A 649 -26.33 14.06 2.66
N VAL A 650 -25.04 14.30 2.54
CA VAL A 650 -24.05 13.42 1.89
C VAL A 650 -22.89 13.16 2.83
N ARG A 651 -22.19 12.05 2.64
CA ARG A 651 -20.89 11.79 3.28
C ARG A 651 -19.76 12.32 2.41
N SER A 652 -19.84 12.12 1.10
CA SER A 652 -18.94 12.74 0.12
C SER A 652 -19.70 13.11 -1.17
N GLY A 653 -19.07 13.85 -2.09
CA GLY A 653 -19.70 14.22 -3.36
C GLY A 653 -20.96 15.10 -3.22
N VAL A 654 -21.96 14.86 -4.07
CA VAL A 654 -23.23 15.59 -4.10
C VAL A 654 -24.46 14.68 -3.98
N GLY A 655 -24.28 13.36 -4.05
CA GLY A 655 -25.33 12.35 -4.08
C GLY A 655 -25.48 11.53 -2.80
N SER A 656 -26.70 11.14 -2.42
CA SER A 656 -26.91 10.05 -1.44
C SER A 656 -28.28 9.39 -1.62
N ALA A 657 -28.43 8.15 -1.15
CA ALA A 657 -29.69 7.40 -1.23
C ALA A 657 -30.41 7.35 0.11
N LYS A 658 -31.68 7.75 0.14
CA LYS A 658 -32.49 7.85 1.36
C LYS A 658 -33.69 6.92 1.32
N ILE A 659 -34.01 6.34 2.47
CA ILE A 659 -35.27 5.64 2.72
C ILE A 659 -35.89 6.20 3.99
N THR A 660 -37.16 6.61 3.92
CA THR A 660 -37.96 6.97 5.09
C THR A 660 -39.13 6.01 5.23
N SER A 661 -39.20 5.33 6.37
CA SER A 661 -40.30 4.44 6.73
C SER A 661 -41.09 5.03 7.89
N SER A 662 -42.19 5.71 7.58
CA SER A 662 -43.10 6.27 8.59
C SER A 662 -44.04 5.23 9.21
N VAL A 663 -44.14 4.06 8.58
CA VAL A 663 -44.91 2.89 9.04
C VAL A 663 -43.93 1.72 9.11
N PRO A 664 -44.09 0.76 10.04
CA PRO A 664 -43.21 -0.40 10.14
C PRO A 664 -43.11 -1.10 8.80
N ASN A 665 -41.89 -1.17 8.26
CA ASN A 665 -41.66 -1.81 6.98
C ASN A 665 -40.24 -2.37 6.89
N ASP A 666 -40.04 -3.15 5.85
CA ASP A 666 -38.76 -3.63 5.36
C ASP A 666 -38.57 -3.07 3.94
N ALA A 667 -37.62 -2.16 3.76
CA ALA A 667 -37.43 -1.39 2.54
C ALA A 667 -35.96 -1.25 2.18
N MET A 668 -35.64 -1.29 0.88
CA MET A 668 -34.26 -1.39 0.41
C MET A 668 -34.05 -0.78 -0.98
N TRP A 669 -32.87 -0.20 -1.17
CA TRP A 669 -32.27 0.00 -2.48
C TRP A 669 -31.52 -1.27 -2.88
N ILE A 670 -31.76 -1.78 -4.08
CA ILE A 670 -31.16 -3.02 -4.58
C ILE A 670 -30.48 -2.81 -5.94
N GLN A 671 -29.43 -3.59 -6.14
CA GLN A 671 -28.72 -3.69 -7.41
C GLN A 671 -28.28 -5.13 -7.66
N ASN A 672 -28.49 -5.60 -8.90
CA ASN A 672 -27.94 -6.87 -9.34
C ASN A 672 -26.49 -6.65 -9.77
N VAL A 673 -25.60 -7.47 -9.25
CA VAL A 673 -24.17 -7.39 -9.51
C VAL A 673 -23.66 -8.75 -9.98
N SER A 674 -22.82 -8.74 -11.02
CA SER A 674 -22.15 -9.95 -11.50
C SER A 674 -21.06 -10.38 -10.53
N VAL A 675 -21.06 -11.67 -10.19
CA VAL A 675 -20.08 -12.32 -9.34
C VAL A 675 -19.55 -13.58 -10.02
N GLU A 676 -18.38 -14.03 -9.62
CA GLU A 676 -17.86 -15.34 -9.99
C GLU A 676 -18.38 -16.37 -8.98
N PRO A 677 -18.96 -17.49 -9.42
CA PRO A 677 -19.44 -18.52 -8.51
C PRO A 677 -18.36 -18.98 -7.51
N TYR A 678 -18.77 -19.28 -6.28
CA TYR A 678 -17.89 -19.76 -5.21
C TYR A 678 -16.69 -18.85 -4.92
N ASN A 679 -16.86 -17.53 -5.05
CA ASN A 679 -15.88 -16.53 -4.62
C ASN A 679 -16.39 -15.70 -3.44
N SER A 680 -15.44 -15.14 -2.70
CA SER A 680 -15.64 -14.27 -1.54
C SER A 680 -15.72 -12.80 -1.95
N TYR A 681 -16.55 -12.05 -1.22
CA TYR A 681 -16.80 -10.64 -1.49
C TYR A 681 -16.99 -9.85 -0.20
N LEU A 682 -16.66 -8.57 -0.27
CA LEU A 682 -16.92 -7.60 0.78
C LEU A 682 -17.82 -6.49 0.24
N PHE A 683 -18.98 -6.30 0.85
CA PHE A 683 -19.91 -5.22 0.55
C PHE A 683 -19.88 -4.20 1.68
N LYS A 684 -19.40 -2.99 1.43
CA LYS A 684 -19.29 -1.91 2.40
C LYS A 684 -20.13 -0.71 1.98
N GLY A 685 -20.40 0.17 2.93
CA GLY A 685 -21.05 1.44 2.66
C GLY A 685 -21.26 2.25 3.93
N TRP A 686 -21.41 3.56 3.75
CA TRP A 686 -21.67 4.48 4.83
C TRP A 686 -23.18 4.58 5.06
N ILE A 687 -23.59 4.44 6.33
CA ILE A 687 -24.98 4.46 6.75
C ILE A 687 -25.16 5.55 7.80
N LYS A 688 -26.15 6.41 7.61
CA LYS A 688 -26.61 7.37 8.61
C LYS A 688 -28.07 7.08 8.95
N THR A 689 -28.45 7.18 10.22
CA THR A 689 -29.81 6.83 10.68
C THR A 689 -30.45 7.94 11.49
N GLU A 690 -31.76 8.07 11.39
CA GLU A 690 -32.57 8.97 12.21
C GLU A 690 -33.80 8.22 12.75
N ASN A 691 -33.85 8.08 14.08
CA ASN A 691 -34.96 7.45 14.80
C ASN A 691 -35.35 6.07 14.24
N VAL A 692 -34.35 5.24 13.92
CA VAL A 692 -34.59 3.85 13.50
C VAL A 692 -34.98 3.02 14.73
N VAL A 693 -36.24 2.61 14.80
CA VAL A 693 -36.82 1.95 15.97
C VAL A 693 -37.59 0.70 15.53
N LEU A 694 -37.39 -0.39 16.28
CA LEU A 694 -38.16 -1.61 16.14
C LEU A 694 -39.63 -1.36 16.49
N SER A 695 -40.54 -1.77 15.61
CA SER A 695 -41.96 -1.50 15.79
C SER A 695 -42.81 -2.72 16.18
N ASP A 696 -42.27 -3.93 16.07
CA ASP A 696 -42.94 -5.18 16.47
C ASP A 696 -42.22 -5.84 17.68
N THR A 697 -42.98 -6.44 18.61
CA THR A 697 -42.45 -7.29 19.70
C THR A 697 -43.33 -8.55 19.87
N PRO A 698 -42.79 -9.72 20.28
CA PRO A 698 -41.62 -10.42 19.76
C PRO A 698 -41.95 -11.89 19.39
N GLY A 699 -41.24 -12.40 18.38
CA GLY A 699 -41.11 -13.84 18.12
C GLY A 699 -39.86 -14.18 17.30
N GLY A 700 -39.11 -13.17 16.85
CA GLY A 700 -37.92 -13.32 16.03
C GLY A 700 -37.09 -12.03 15.92
N TRP A 701 -35.94 -12.23 15.29
CA TRP A 701 -34.78 -11.38 15.05
C TRP A 701 -35.07 -9.92 14.68
N SER A 702 -34.57 -8.97 15.48
CA SER A 702 -34.69 -7.54 15.20
C SER A 702 -33.46 -6.98 14.48
N THR A 703 -33.63 -6.19 13.41
CA THR A 703 -32.54 -5.52 12.68
C THR A 703 -32.97 -4.19 12.10
N GLY A 704 -32.17 -3.16 12.37
CA GLY A 704 -32.39 -1.80 11.90
C GLY A 704 -31.85 -1.59 10.49
N ALA A 705 -31.16 -0.46 10.27
CA ALA A 705 -30.49 -0.22 8.99
C ALA A 705 -29.31 -1.17 8.81
N ASN A 706 -29.13 -1.72 7.61
CA ASN A 706 -28.10 -2.72 7.33
C ASN A 706 -27.75 -2.77 5.83
N LEU A 707 -26.61 -3.41 5.54
CA LEU A 707 -26.26 -3.94 4.23
C LEU A 707 -26.60 -5.42 4.20
N SER A 708 -27.16 -5.92 3.09
CA SER A 708 -27.53 -7.34 2.98
C SER A 708 -27.44 -7.89 1.56
N VAL A 709 -27.39 -9.21 1.45
CA VAL A 709 -27.66 -9.92 0.20
C VAL A 709 -29.16 -10.28 0.17
N TYR A 710 -29.86 -9.83 -0.87
CA TYR A 710 -31.30 -10.05 -1.01
C TYR A 710 -31.62 -11.56 -1.09
N LEU A 711 -32.68 -11.99 -0.40
CA LEU A 711 -33.08 -13.40 -0.23
C LEU A 711 -32.05 -14.31 0.47
N SER A 712 -31.05 -13.72 1.13
CA SER A 712 -30.10 -14.45 1.99
C SER A 712 -30.32 -14.09 3.47
N PHE A 713 -29.63 -14.79 4.36
CA PHE A 713 -29.44 -14.36 5.76
C PHE A 713 -28.17 -13.50 5.94
N ASN A 714 -27.35 -13.36 4.89
CA ASN A 714 -26.15 -12.53 4.90
C ASN A 714 -26.47 -11.04 5.02
N ARG A 715 -26.03 -10.44 6.12
CA ARG A 715 -26.23 -9.02 6.43
C ARG A 715 -25.18 -8.48 7.39
N SER A 716 -24.92 -7.18 7.33
CA SER A 716 -24.16 -6.45 8.34
C SER A 716 -24.95 -6.39 9.66
N PRO A 717 -24.29 -6.04 10.78
CA PRO A 717 -24.99 -5.63 11.99
C PRO A 717 -26.05 -4.55 11.72
N GLY A 718 -27.13 -4.58 12.51
CA GLY A 718 -28.21 -3.61 12.40
C GLY A 718 -27.92 -2.33 13.16
N ILE A 719 -27.98 -1.18 12.50
CA ILE A 719 -27.87 0.15 13.11
C ILE A 719 -29.23 0.63 13.60
N TRP A 720 -29.26 1.12 14.84
CA TRP A 720 -30.46 1.57 15.54
C TRP A 720 -30.38 3.03 16.00
N GLY A 721 -31.53 3.63 16.23
CA GLY A 721 -31.66 4.97 16.78
C GLY A 721 -31.29 6.05 15.78
N THR A 722 -30.65 7.10 16.28
CA THR A 722 -30.11 8.20 15.48
C THR A 722 -28.60 8.14 15.58
N GLN A 723 -27.93 7.86 14.47
CA GLN A 723 -26.48 7.78 14.36
C GLN A 723 -26.03 8.66 13.21
N ASP A 724 -24.86 9.29 13.36
CA ASP A 724 -24.20 9.93 12.23
C ASP A 724 -23.64 8.88 11.26
N TRP A 725 -22.94 9.31 10.20
CA TRP A 725 -22.33 8.40 9.23
C TRP A 725 -21.39 7.37 9.88
N ILE A 726 -21.75 6.09 9.78
CA ILE A 726 -20.97 4.93 10.22
C ILE A 726 -20.72 4.05 8.99
N GLU A 727 -19.49 3.59 8.81
CA GLU A 727 -19.18 2.60 7.79
C GLU A 727 -19.54 1.20 8.29
N GLU A 728 -20.33 0.48 7.51
CA GLU A 728 -20.66 -0.92 7.78
C GLU A 728 -20.14 -1.81 6.66
N SER A 729 -19.93 -3.09 7.00
CA SER A 729 -19.45 -4.08 6.06
C SER A 729 -20.19 -5.41 6.19
N LEU A 730 -20.25 -6.12 5.06
CA LEU A 730 -20.83 -7.44 4.92
C LEU A 730 -19.88 -8.31 4.11
N PHE A 731 -19.30 -9.29 4.78
CA PHE A 731 -18.59 -10.38 4.13
C PHE A 731 -19.56 -11.50 3.73
N PHE A 732 -19.43 -12.01 2.51
CA PHE A 732 -20.12 -13.24 2.10
C PHE A 732 -19.42 -13.94 0.95
N CYS A 733 -19.78 -15.21 0.72
CA CYS A 733 -19.41 -15.93 -0.48
C CYS A 733 -20.61 -16.14 -1.40
N SER A 734 -20.36 -16.04 -2.70
CA SER A 734 -21.31 -16.44 -3.73
C SER A 734 -21.46 -17.96 -3.76
N ILE A 735 -22.68 -18.43 -4.04
CA ILE A 735 -22.97 -19.83 -4.33
C ILE A 735 -22.71 -20.12 -5.83
N ALA A 736 -23.37 -21.13 -6.42
CA ALA A 736 -23.26 -21.46 -7.84
C ALA A 736 -23.70 -20.33 -8.82
N SER A 737 -24.32 -19.27 -8.30
CA SER A 737 -24.84 -18.14 -9.07
C SER A 737 -23.72 -17.22 -9.57
N ASP A 738 -23.87 -16.71 -10.80
CA ASP A 738 -23.01 -15.67 -11.39
C ASP A 738 -23.51 -14.24 -11.11
N THR A 739 -24.59 -14.12 -10.33
CA THR A 739 -25.23 -12.86 -9.99
C THR A 739 -25.67 -12.86 -8.54
N VAL A 740 -25.44 -11.75 -7.85
CA VAL A 740 -25.96 -11.47 -6.51
C VAL A 740 -26.75 -10.17 -6.53
N THR A 741 -27.81 -10.09 -5.73
CA THR A 741 -28.53 -8.84 -5.51
C THR A 741 -28.12 -8.26 -4.17
N VAL A 742 -27.36 -7.17 -4.17
CA VAL A 742 -26.98 -6.46 -2.94
C VAL A 742 -28.06 -5.46 -2.55
N ALA A 743 -28.20 -5.21 -1.24
CA ALA A 743 -29.26 -4.38 -0.69
C ALA A 743 -28.73 -3.41 0.38
N ALA A 744 -29.02 -2.12 0.22
CA ALA A 744 -28.90 -1.09 1.24
C ALA A 744 -30.29 -0.88 1.86
N ARG A 745 -30.48 -1.30 3.12
CA ARG A 745 -31.79 -1.70 3.66
C ARG A 745 -32.10 -1.08 5.01
N ILE A 746 -33.37 -0.76 5.24
CA ILE A 746 -33.94 -0.44 6.55
C ILE A 746 -34.96 -1.51 6.92
N GLY A 747 -34.71 -2.18 8.05
CA GLY A 747 -35.46 -3.35 8.48
C GLY A 747 -34.87 -4.65 7.94
N TYR A 748 -35.57 -5.75 8.18
CA TYR A 748 -35.22 -7.05 7.63
C TYR A 748 -36.44 -7.97 7.56
N SER A 749 -36.29 -9.14 6.97
CA SER A 749 -37.33 -10.18 7.02
C SER A 749 -37.66 -10.46 8.49
N TRP A 750 -38.94 -10.33 8.86
CA TRP A 750 -39.44 -10.45 10.25
C TRP A 750 -38.97 -9.36 11.22
N SER A 751 -38.33 -8.30 10.73
CA SER A 751 -38.00 -7.11 11.49
C SER A 751 -38.49 -5.86 10.76
N LEU A 752 -39.72 -5.46 11.08
CA LEU A 752 -40.29 -4.22 10.55
C LEU A 752 -39.87 -3.05 11.44
N VAL A 753 -39.38 -1.99 10.80
CA VAL A 753 -38.86 -0.82 11.51
C VAL A 753 -39.46 0.48 10.97
N THR A 754 -39.46 1.50 11.82
CA THR A 754 -39.74 2.89 11.44
C THR A 754 -38.48 3.71 11.57
N GLY A 755 -38.34 4.78 10.79
CA GLY A 755 -37.21 5.70 10.84
C GLY A 755 -36.77 6.16 9.46
N THR A 756 -35.67 6.92 9.41
CA THR A 756 -35.01 7.30 8.16
C THR A 756 -33.58 6.76 8.14
N VAL A 757 -33.14 6.33 6.97
CA VAL A 757 -31.76 5.93 6.71
C VAL A 757 -31.25 6.63 5.45
N PHE A 758 -29.96 6.94 5.45
CA PHE A 758 -29.20 7.43 4.31
C PHE A 758 -28.03 6.50 4.05
N PHE A 759 -27.72 6.28 2.78
CA PHE A 759 -26.62 5.47 2.30
C PHE A 759 -25.76 6.28 1.36
N ASP A 760 -24.45 6.13 1.49
CA ASP A 760 -23.47 6.80 0.64
C ASP A 760 -22.19 5.97 0.52
N ASP A 761 -21.37 6.24 -0.49
CA ASP A 761 -20.07 5.63 -0.73
C ASP A 761 -20.06 4.10 -0.57
N MET A 762 -20.95 3.43 -1.31
CA MET A 762 -21.01 1.97 -1.35
C MET A 762 -19.75 1.41 -2.02
N SER A 763 -19.32 0.21 -1.63
CA SER A 763 -18.28 -0.52 -2.35
C SER A 763 -18.59 -2.00 -2.33
N PHE A 764 -18.32 -2.68 -3.44
CA PHE A 764 -18.48 -4.12 -3.53
C PHE A 764 -17.27 -4.72 -4.23
N GLU A 765 -16.45 -5.43 -3.49
CA GLU A 765 -15.14 -5.89 -3.96
C GLU A 765 -14.98 -7.40 -3.80
N LYS A 766 -14.26 -8.01 -4.73
CA LYS A 766 -13.86 -9.41 -4.68
C LYS A 766 -12.67 -9.57 -3.75
N LEU A 767 -12.68 -10.59 -2.91
CA LEU A 767 -11.60 -10.93 -1.98
C LEU A 767 -10.84 -12.20 -2.42
N ASP A 768 -9.89 -12.63 -1.59
CA ASP A 768 -9.16 -13.89 -1.77
C ASP A 768 -10.11 -15.08 -1.81
N PRO A 769 -9.97 -15.99 -2.80
CA PRO A 769 -10.93 -17.05 -3.04
C PRO A 769 -11.10 -17.98 -1.81
N PRO A 770 -12.31 -18.46 -1.51
CA PRO A 770 -12.55 -19.41 -0.43
C PRO A 770 -11.81 -20.74 -0.65
N PHE A 771 -11.71 -21.56 0.39
CA PHE A 771 -11.11 -22.88 0.26
C PHE A 771 -12.10 -23.81 -0.45
N GLY A 772 -11.76 -24.30 -1.64
CA GLY A 772 -12.67 -25.09 -2.48
C GLY A 772 -12.25 -26.55 -2.59
N GLY A 773 -13.14 -27.46 -2.18
CA GLY A 773 -13.10 -28.90 -2.47
C GLY A 773 -13.87 -29.25 -3.75
N GLN A 774 -14.08 -30.54 -3.95
CA GLN A 774 -14.85 -31.09 -5.07
C GLN A 774 -16.36 -30.86 -4.89
N HIS A 775 -16.87 -31.05 -3.67
CA HIS A 775 -18.28 -30.98 -3.30
C HIS A 775 -18.59 -29.92 -2.24
N VAL A 776 -17.59 -29.54 -1.43
CA VAL A 776 -17.74 -28.55 -0.37
C VAL A 776 -16.84 -27.33 -0.61
N VAL A 777 -17.31 -26.14 -0.28
CA VAL A 777 -16.52 -24.89 -0.26
C VAL A 777 -16.61 -24.31 1.13
N ILE A 778 -15.49 -23.83 1.68
CA ILE A 778 -15.45 -23.20 3.00
C ILE A 778 -15.04 -21.74 2.87
N CYS A 779 -15.83 -20.86 3.45
CA CYS A 779 -15.69 -19.42 3.39
C CYS A 779 -15.65 -18.82 4.79
N PHE A 780 -14.46 -18.39 5.21
CA PHE A 780 -14.21 -17.75 6.51
C PHE A 780 -14.00 -16.25 6.36
N LEU A 781 -14.30 -15.51 7.43
CA LEU A 781 -13.96 -14.10 7.55
C LEU A 781 -12.45 -13.91 7.29
N PRO A 782 -12.03 -12.80 6.67
CA PRO A 782 -10.64 -12.55 6.33
C PRO A 782 -9.66 -12.75 7.50
N GLU A 783 -10.05 -12.30 8.70
CA GLU A 783 -9.29 -12.40 9.94
C GLU A 783 -9.15 -13.83 10.47
N HIS A 784 -10.12 -14.71 10.21
CA HIS A 784 -10.12 -16.09 10.71
C HIS A 784 -9.56 -17.08 9.69
N ARG A 785 -9.48 -16.69 8.42
CA ARG A 785 -8.97 -17.53 7.33
C ARG A 785 -7.57 -18.09 7.61
N SER A 786 -6.70 -17.31 8.24
CA SER A 786 -5.32 -17.69 8.56
C SER A 786 -5.21 -18.69 9.72
N LEU A 787 -6.28 -18.86 10.51
CA LEU A 787 -6.30 -19.80 11.63
C LEU A 787 -6.27 -21.25 11.16
N LEU A 788 -6.77 -21.56 9.96
CA LEU A 788 -6.76 -22.92 9.43
C LEU A 788 -5.43 -23.22 8.71
N THR A 789 -4.57 -24.01 9.35
CA THR A 789 -3.18 -24.24 8.89
C THR A 789 -3.06 -25.25 7.75
N ASP A 790 -3.97 -26.22 7.67
CA ASP A 790 -4.04 -27.22 6.59
C ASP A 790 -5.48 -27.38 6.05
N PRO A 791 -5.98 -26.40 5.28
CA PRO A 791 -7.35 -26.40 4.78
C PRO A 791 -7.64 -27.57 3.83
N ASN A 792 -6.63 -28.06 3.09
CA ASN A 792 -6.81 -29.14 2.13
C ASN A 792 -7.12 -30.48 2.83
N SER A 793 -6.44 -30.76 3.95
CA SER A 793 -6.67 -31.98 4.72
C SER A 793 -8.08 -32.05 5.29
N TRP A 794 -8.61 -30.94 5.79
CA TRP A 794 -9.97 -30.89 6.32
C TRP A 794 -11.03 -30.87 5.20
N LEU A 795 -10.82 -30.09 4.13
CA LEU A 795 -11.70 -30.08 2.94
C LEU A 795 -11.89 -31.48 2.36
N GLN A 796 -10.81 -32.26 2.24
CA GLN A 796 -10.91 -33.63 1.72
C GLN A 796 -11.83 -34.50 2.59
N LYS A 797 -11.80 -34.35 3.91
CA LYS A 797 -12.67 -35.11 4.81
C LYS A 797 -14.13 -34.67 4.67
N LEU A 798 -14.41 -33.38 4.44
CA LEU A 798 -15.75 -32.87 4.16
C LEU A 798 -16.29 -33.38 2.82
N ASP A 799 -15.45 -33.43 1.77
CA ASP A 799 -15.81 -34.03 0.49
C ASP A 799 -16.09 -35.54 0.63
N ASP A 800 -15.28 -36.26 1.40
CA ASP A 800 -15.50 -37.68 1.69
C ASP A 800 -16.78 -37.90 2.50
N ALA A 801 -17.11 -37.00 3.44
CA ALA A 801 -18.36 -37.01 4.18
C ALA A 801 -19.57 -36.79 3.25
N TYR A 802 -19.49 -35.83 2.33
CA TYR A 802 -20.50 -35.63 1.28
C TYR A 802 -20.70 -36.91 0.46
N LEU A 803 -19.61 -37.58 0.03
CA LEU A 803 -19.68 -38.82 -0.73
C LEU A 803 -20.28 -39.98 0.07
N ALA A 804 -19.99 -40.06 1.38
CA ALA A 804 -20.60 -41.02 2.27
C ALA A 804 -22.12 -40.78 2.36
N LEU A 805 -22.56 -39.53 2.58
CA LEU A 805 -23.98 -39.18 2.63
C LEU A 805 -24.70 -39.46 1.31
N HIS A 806 -24.07 -39.15 0.17
CA HIS A 806 -24.56 -39.51 -1.15
C HIS A 806 -24.71 -41.03 -1.31
N ASN A 807 -23.73 -41.81 -0.85
CA ASN A 807 -23.80 -43.27 -0.91
C ASN A 807 -24.93 -43.83 -0.02
N LEU A 808 -25.13 -43.28 1.17
CA LEU A 808 -26.20 -43.71 2.08
C LEU A 808 -27.60 -43.41 1.51
N THR A 809 -27.83 -42.16 1.13
CA THR A 809 -29.17 -41.66 0.79
C THR A 809 -29.52 -41.82 -0.69
N GLY A 810 -28.52 -41.84 -1.56
CA GLY A 810 -28.69 -41.74 -3.02
C GLY A 810 -29.03 -40.34 -3.51
N GLN A 811 -29.09 -39.34 -2.62
CA GLN A 811 -29.46 -37.97 -2.96
C GLN A 811 -28.26 -37.15 -3.43
N THR A 812 -28.50 -36.19 -4.32
CA THR A 812 -27.50 -35.21 -4.76
C THR A 812 -28.07 -33.81 -4.52
N PRO A 813 -27.76 -33.21 -3.36
CA PRO A 813 -28.37 -31.94 -2.96
C PRO A 813 -28.01 -30.82 -3.93
N TYR A 814 -28.91 -29.82 -4.03
CA TYR A 814 -28.73 -28.62 -4.85
C TYR A 814 -28.37 -28.92 -6.33
N ASN A 815 -28.91 -29.99 -6.91
CA ASN A 815 -28.61 -30.44 -8.28
C ASN A 815 -27.12 -30.73 -8.56
N GLY A 816 -26.33 -31.00 -7.51
CA GLY A 816 -24.90 -31.28 -7.61
C GLY A 816 -24.02 -30.03 -7.56
N ASP A 817 -24.60 -28.85 -7.31
CA ASP A 817 -23.84 -27.67 -6.94
C ASP A 817 -23.10 -27.94 -5.61
N LYS A 818 -21.91 -27.33 -5.46
CA LYS A 818 -21.16 -27.44 -4.20
C LYS A 818 -21.94 -26.83 -3.05
N ILE A 819 -21.80 -27.44 -1.87
CA ILE A 819 -22.35 -26.93 -0.61
C ILE A 819 -21.33 -25.98 -0.01
N LEU A 820 -21.76 -24.73 0.20
CA LEU A 820 -20.94 -23.69 0.80
C LEU A 820 -21.13 -23.67 2.32
N ILE A 821 -20.06 -23.85 3.10
CA ILE A 821 -20.03 -23.55 4.53
C ILE A 821 -19.47 -22.15 4.68
N GLN A 822 -20.28 -21.23 5.19
CA GLN A 822 -19.93 -19.82 5.30
C GLN A 822 -20.00 -19.34 6.75
N GLU A 823 -18.92 -18.75 7.20
CA GLU A 823 -18.89 -17.96 8.43
C GLU A 823 -19.69 -16.66 8.29
N ILE A 824 -20.46 -16.34 9.32
CA ILE A 824 -21.25 -15.12 9.41
C ILE A 824 -21.05 -14.47 10.77
N VAL A 825 -20.91 -13.13 10.77
CA VAL A 825 -20.68 -12.33 11.98
C VAL A 825 -21.79 -12.53 13.02
N ASN A 826 -23.04 -12.51 12.58
CA ASN A 826 -24.16 -12.70 13.48
C ASN A 826 -25.38 -13.24 12.73
N TYR A 827 -25.98 -14.30 13.25
CA TYR A 827 -27.30 -14.72 12.84
C TYR A 827 -28.06 -15.41 13.96
N ALA A 828 -29.28 -15.72 13.62
CA ALA A 828 -30.35 -16.18 14.45
C ALA A 828 -30.28 -17.62 15.00
N GLY A 829 -29.82 -18.53 14.17
CA GLY A 829 -30.38 -19.88 14.15
C GLY A 829 -29.63 -20.90 14.99
N GLY A 830 -28.79 -20.48 15.93
CA GLY A 830 -27.93 -21.36 16.71
C GLY A 830 -26.45 -21.21 16.34
N LEU A 831 -25.65 -22.25 16.60
CA LEU A 831 -24.22 -22.28 16.29
C LEU A 831 -23.96 -22.41 14.79
N MET A 832 -24.71 -23.31 14.15
CA MET A 832 -24.72 -23.52 12.71
C MET A 832 -26.16 -23.77 12.22
N ILE A 833 -26.41 -23.59 10.93
CA ILE A 833 -27.69 -23.90 10.29
C ILE A 833 -27.46 -24.41 8.87
N ALA A 834 -28.11 -25.52 8.53
CA ALA A 834 -28.07 -26.13 7.21
C ALA A 834 -28.72 -25.28 6.11
N GLY A 835 -28.35 -25.57 4.87
CA GLY A 835 -28.72 -24.82 3.68
C GLY A 835 -27.57 -24.74 2.69
N ASN A 836 -27.78 -24.06 1.56
CA ASN A 836 -26.67 -23.66 0.68
C ASN A 836 -26.69 -22.14 0.50
N PRO A 837 -25.95 -21.39 1.34
CA PRO A 837 -24.90 -21.87 2.26
C PRO A 837 -25.39 -22.46 3.60
N ILE A 838 -24.58 -23.35 4.19
CA ILE A 838 -24.56 -23.68 5.61
C ILE A 838 -23.93 -22.48 6.32
N LEU A 839 -24.62 -21.88 7.29
CA LEU A 839 -24.12 -20.70 7.99
C LEU A 839 -23.52 -21.09 9.33
N TRP A 840 -22.34 -20.55 9.65
CA TRP A 840 -21.62 -20.78 10.91
C TRP A 840 -21.42 -19.46 11.65
N LEU A 841 -21.89 -19.38 12.89
CA LEU A 841 -21.72 -18.20 13.73
C LEU A 841 -20.23 -17.96 14.06
N GLY A 842 -19.72 -16.79 13.68
CA GLY A 842 -18.29 -16.45 13.74
C GLY A 842 -17.69 -16.50 15.15
N ASP A 843 -18.47 -16.23 16.19
CA ASP A 843 -18.01 -16.31 17.60
C ASP A 843 -17.44 -17.68 17.99
N TYR A 844 -17.81 -18.75 17.26
CA TYR A 844 -17.41 -20.13 17.55
C TYR A 844 -16.39 -20.69 16.56
N VAL A 845 -16.11 -19.98 15.46
CA VAL A 845 -15.22 -20.45 14.40
C VAL A 845 -13.76 -20.55 14.87
N PRO A 846 -13.17 -19.55 15.56
CA PRO A 846 -11.77 -19.62 15.98
C PRO A 846 -11.42 -20.86 16.81
N ASP A 847 -12.23 -21.17 17.82
CA ASP A 847 -12.03 -22.34 18.70
C ASP A 847 -12.16 -23.66 17.91
N ALA A 848 -13.10 -23.72 16.97
CA ALA A 848 -13.27 -24.89 16.11
C ALA A 848 -12.11 -25.08 15.14
N LEU A 849 -11.58 -24.01 14.55
CA LEU A 849 -10.40 -24.07 13.67
C LEU A 849 -9.16 -24.53 14.44
N GLU A 850 -8.98 -24.07 15.68
CA GLU A 850 -7.90 -24.54 16.54
C GLU A 850 -8.04 -26.04 16.88
N ALA A 851 -9.27 -26.51 17.14
CA ALA A 851 -9.55 -27.93 17.33
C ALA A 851 -9.25 -28.77 16.09
N ILE A 852 -9.62 -28.28 14.90
CA ILE A 852 -9.31 -28.93 13.61
C ILE A 852 -7.78 -29.07 13.43
N ASN A 853 -7.01 -28.02 13.75
CA ASN A 853 -5.54 -28.06 13.65
C ASN A 853 -4.90 -29.00 14.68
N THR A 854 -5.32 -28.93 15.94
CA THR A 854 -4.58 -29.53 17.07
C THR A 854 -5.10 -30.90 17.48
N GLN A 855 -6.40 -31.14 17.34
CA GLN A 855 -7.08 -32.39 17.71
C GLN A 855 -7.45 -33.24 16.50
N ASN A 856 -7.15 -32.77 15.28
CA ASN A 856 -7.58 -33.39 14.03
C ASN A 856 -9.11 -33.61 14.04
N ASP A 857 -9.83 -32.64 14.61
CA ASP A 857 -11.28 -32.66 14.72
C ASP A 857 -11.92 -32.57 13.34
N LEU A 858 -12.86 -33.45 13.04
CA LEU A 858 -13.69 -33.37 11.84
C LEU A 858 -14.79 -32.30 11.99
N SER A 859 -15.03 -31.87 13.24
CA SER A 859 -16.05 -30.93 13.69
C SER A 859 -17.46 -31.47 13.52
N PHE A 860 -18.13 -31.69 14.66
CA PHE A 860 -19.48 -32.25 14.70
C PHE A 860 -20.50 -31.39 13.94
N GLY A 861 -20.48 -30.06 14.16
CA GLY A 861 -21.43 -29.12 13.58
C GLY A 861 -21.46 -29.15 12.05
N PRO A 862 -20.33 -28.93 11.35
CA PRO A 862 -20.29 -28.98 9.89
C PRO A 862 -20.82 -30.29 9.30
N ILE A 863 -20.53 -31.45 9.90
CA ILE A 863 -21.02 -32.75 9.41
C ILE A 863 -22.51 -32.93 9.71
N HIS A 864 -22.98 -32.43 10.85
CA HIS A 864 -24.39 -32.47 11.24
C HIS A 864 -25.25 -31.65 10.27
N GLU A 865 -24.86 -30.39 10.02
CA GLU A 865 -25.57 -29.53 9.07
C GLU A 865 -25.47 -30.04 7.62
N LEU A 866 -24.31 -30.59 7.24
CA LEU A 866 -24.17 -31.27 5.95
C LEU A 866 -25.13 -32.46 5.83
N SER A 867 -25.45 -33.15 6.94
CA SER A 867 -26.38 -34.28 6.93
C SER A 867 -27.84 -33.85 6.72
N HIS A 868 -28.23 -32.68 7.24
CA HIS A 868 -29.53 -32.06 6.96
C HIS A 868 -29.70 -31.73 5.47
N ASP A 869 -28.63 -31.32 4.78
CA ASP A 869 -28.69 -31.05 3.33
C ASP A 869 -28.99 -32.31 2.49
N PHE A 870 -28.91 -33.52 3.05
CA PHE A 870 -29.34 -34.77 2.40
C PHE A 870 -30.76 -35.20 2.84
N ASP A 871 -31.57 -34.26 3.33
CA ASP A 871 -33.02 -34.40 3.55
C ASP A 871 -33.87 -33.55 2.59
N LEU A 872 -33.25 -33.03 1.52
CA LEU A 872 -33.92 -32.20 0.51
C LEU A 872 -35.01 -32.99 -0.23
N ASP A 873 -36.02 -32.27 -0.71
CA ASP A 873 -37.28 -32.76 -1.32
C ASP A 873 -38.35 -33.26 -0.33
N ALA A 874 -39.57 -33.52 -0.84
CA ALA A 874 -40.70 -34.06 -0.07
C ALA A 874 -40.48 -35.49 0.47
N LEU A 875 -39.28 -36.06 0.28
CA LEU A 875 -38.91 -37.41 0.68
C LEU A 875 -38.78 -37.54 2.19
N SER A 876 -38.11 -36.58 2.84
CA SER A 876 -37.94 -36.56 4.29
C SER A 876 -39.27 -36.55 5.04
N GLN A 877 -40.35 -36.05 4.44
CA GLN A 877 -41.69 -36.10 5.02
C GLN A 877 -42.19 -37.52 5.31
N HIS A 878 -41.63 -38.56 4.66
CA HIS A 878 -42.02 -39.96 4.86
C HIS A 878 -41.45 -40.58 6.15
N TYR A 879 -40.34 -40.05 6.66
CA TYR A 879 -39.63 -40.63 7.81
C TYR A 879 -39.30 -39.63 8.92
N ALA A 880 -39.21 -38.33 8.59
CA ALA A 880 -39.01 -37.27 9.56
C ALA A 880 -40.36 -36.74 10.07
N GLY A 881 -40.49 -36.62 11.38
CA GLY A 881 -41.71 -36.19 12.08
C GLY A 881 -41.43 -35.19 13.19
N GLY A 882 -42.22 -35.24 14.25
CA GLY A 882 -41.93 -34.59 15.52
C GLY A 882 -40.88 -35.37 16.34
N SER A 883 -40.73 -35.03 17.61
CA SER A 883 -39.87 -35.79 18.52
C SER A 883 -40.45 -37.19 18.78
N PRO A 884 -39.65 -38.28 18.76
CA PRO A 884 -38.19 -38.33 18.67
C PRO A 884 -37.61 -38.43 17.25
N ILE A 885 -38.43 -38.56 16.20
CA ILE A 885 -38.00 -38.85 14.82
C ILE A 885 -37.83 -37.59 13.96
N ASN A 886 -37.45 -36.48 14.58
CA ASN A 886 -37.36 -35.18 13.92
C ASN A 886 -36.13 -35.11 12.99
N SER A 887 -35.99 -33.98 12.28
CA SER A 887 -34.85 -33.74 11.39
C SER A 887 -33.50 -33.83 12.12
N GLU A 888 -33.40 -33.35 13.37
CA GLU A 888 -32.16 -33.41 14.16
C GLU A 888 -31.70 -34.85 14.42
N HIS A 889 -32.64 -35.76 14.73
CA HIS A 889 -32.34 -37.17 14.85
C HIS A 889 -31.77 -37.74 13.54
N TRP A 890 -32.40 -37.45 12.40
CA TRP A 890 -31.96 -38.00 11.12
C TRP A 890 -30.62 -37.45 10.66
N ALA A 891 -30.33 -36.16 10.93
CA ALA A 891 -29.00 -35.60 10.75
C ALA A 891 -27.95 -36.32 11.62
N ASN A 892 -28.25 -36.53 12.90
CA ASN A 892 -27.39 -37.28 13.82
C ASN A 892 -27.17 -38.73 13.35
N PHE A 893 -28.22 -39.43 12.92
CA PHE A 893 -28.10 -40.81 12.45
C PHE A 893 -27.25 -40.92 11.18
N LYS A 894 -27.39 -40.00 10.23
CA LYS A 894 -26.52 -39.93 9.05
C LYS A 894 -25.09 -39.54 9.40
N LEU A 895 -24.88 -38.65 10.37
CA LEU A 895 -23.55 -38.35 10.91
C LEU A 895 -22.86 -39.60 11.47
N THR A 896 -23.60 -40.50 12.14
CA THR A 896 -23.01 -41.77 12.60
C THR A 896 -22.54 -42.66 11.44
N TYR A 897 -23.23 -42.64 10.30
CA TYR A 897 -22.78 -43.34 9.09
C TYR A 897 -21.50 -42.72 8.53
N VAL A 898 -21.43 -41.39 8.46
CA VAL A 898 -20.22 -40.67 8.04
C VAL A 898 -19.05 -41.05 8.93
N ALA A 899 -19.24 -41.02 10.25
CA ALA A 899 -18.23 -41.37 11.23
C ALA A 899 -17.68 -42.80 11.02
N ASP A 900 -18.56 -43.78 10.82
CA ASP A 900 -18.19 -45.17 10.55
C ASP A 900 -17.40 -45.34 9.25
N VAL A 901 -17.89 -44.74 8.15
CA VAL A 901 -17.23 -44.87 6.85
C VAL A 901 -15.86 -44.22 6.88
N LEU A 902 -15.78 -42.98 7.36
CA LEU A 902 -14.55 -42.21 7.37
C LEU A 902 -13.53 -42.73 8.38
N SER A 903 -13.95 -43.39 9.47
CA SER A 903 -13.01 -43.97 10.45
C SER A 903 -12.02 -44.98 9.83
N ASN A 904 -12.39 -45.64 8.73
CA ASN A 904 -11.51 -46.55 8.01
C ASN A 904 -10.37 -45.81 7.29
N THR A 905 -10.64 -44.60 6.80
CA THR A 905 -9.69 -43.77 6.04
C THR A 905 -8.94 -42.81 6.98
N TYR A 906 -9.61 -42.31 8.01
CA TYR A 906 -9.16 -41.30 8.96
C TYR A 906 -9.29 -41.80 10.42
N PRO A 907 -8.57 -42.85 10.82
CA PRO A 907 -8.72 -43.47 12.14
C PRO A 907 -8.32 -42.55 13.31
N THR A 908 -7.56 -41.49 13.03
CA THR A 908 -7.13 -40.48 14.02
C THR A 908 -7.99 -39.22 14.00
N ALA A 909 -9.00 -39.12 13.13
CA ALA A 909 -9.92 -38.00 13.16
C ALA A 909 -10.81 -38.10 14.40
N THR A 910 -11.13 -36.95 15.00
CA THR A 910 -11.95 -36.90 16.22
C THR A 910 -13.25 -36.14 15.99
N PHE A 911 -14.20 -36.33 16.91
CA PHE A 911 -15.31 -35.41 17.14
C PHE A 911 -15.29 -34.94 18.59
N TYR A 912 -15.68 -33.70 18.81
CA TYR A 912 -15.92 -33.14 20.15
C TYR A 912 -17.41 -33.07 20.49
N GLN A 913 -17.80 -33.61 21.64
CA GLN A 913 -19.04 -33.24 22.32
C GLN A 913 -18.86 -33.14 23.83
N GLY A 914 -19.40 -32.07 24.43
CA GLY A 914 -19.14 -31.68 25.82
C GLY A 914 -19.12 -32.82 26.85
N PRO A 915 -20.10 -33.76 26.86
CA PRO A 915 -20.13 -34.88 27.80
C PRO A 915 -18.99 -35.92 27.64
N VAL A 916 -18.46 -36.09 26.43
CA VAL A 916 -17.49 -37.15 26.08
C VAL A 916 -16.10 -36.61 25.71
N GLY A 917 -15.98 -35.30 25.45
CA GLY A 917 -14.74 -34.68 24.98
C GLY A 917 -14.40 -35.05 23.53
N TYR A 918 -13.10 -35.05 23.20
CA TYR A 918 -12.60 -35.49 21.89
C TYR A 918 -12.51 -37.01 21.84
N VAL A 919 -13.26 -37.62 20.92
CA VAL A 919 -13.31 -39.07 20.73
C VAL A 919 -12.99 -39.39 19.27
N PRO A 920 -12.20 -40.44 18.95
CA PRO A 920 -12.03 -40.90 17.58
C PRO A 920 -13.38 -41.13 16.89
N ILE A 921 -13.54 -40.68 15.65
CA ILE A 921 -14.85 -40.70 14.96
C ILE A 921 -15.48 -42.10 14.90
N GLY A 922 -14.69 -43.17 14.79
CA GLY A 922 -15.19 -44.55 14.79
C GLY A 922 -15.71 -45.05 16.13
N GLU A 923 -15.38 -44.38 17.24
CA GLU A 923 -15.87 -44.71 18.59
C GLU A 923 -16.95 -43.73 19.06
N PHE A 924 -17.01 -42.54 18.45
CA PHE A 924 -17.89 -41.45 18.86
C PHE A 924 -19.36 -41.86 18.93
N SER A 925 -19.89 -42.49 17.88
CA SER A 925 -21.31 -42.84 17.78
C SER A 925 -21.77 -43.73 18.94
N TYR A 926 -20.93 -44.68 19.34
CA TYR A 926 -21.22 -45.57 20.47
C TYR A 926 -21.11 -44.81 21.79
N GLN A 927 -20.01 -44.09 22.04
CA GLN A 927 -19.80 -43.40 23.32
C GLN A 927 -20.85 -42.31 23.56
N TYR A 928 -21.17 -41.51 22.54
CA TYR A 928 -22.11 -40.41 22.68
C TYR A 928 -23.57 -40.88 22.65
N PHE A 929 -24.04 -41.48 21.55
CA PHE A 929 -25.46 -41.82 21.39
C PHE A 929 -25.85 -43.10 22.14
N VAL A 930 -24.99 -44.13 22.16
CA VAL A 930 -25.35 -45.42 22.78
C VAL A 930 -25.19 -45.36 24.29
N GLU A 931 -23.99 -45.07 24.80
CA GLU A 931 -23.76 -45.03 26.25
C GLU A 931 -24.45 -43.85 26.92
N GLY A 932 -24.49 -42.69 26.25
CA GLY A 932 -25.12 -41.48 26.78
C GLY A 932 -26.65 -41.51 26.80
N TYR A 933 -27.30 -42.18 25.85
CA TYR A 933 -28.75 -42.07 25.66
C TYR A 933 -29.48 -43.41 25.48
N ALA A 934 -29.03 -44.29 24.56
CA ALA A 934 -29.77 -45.52 24.25
C ALA A 934 -29.72 -46.58 25.37
N LEU A 935 -28.56 -46.83 25.97
CA LEU A 935 -28.44 -47.77 27.09
C LEU A 935 -29.25 -47.30 28.31
N PRO A 936 -29.18 -46.02 28.74
CA PRO A 936 -30.07 -45.50 29.78
C PRO A 936 -31.57 -45.72 29.49
N TRP A 937 -31.99 -45.63 28.23
CA TRP A 937 -33.37 -45.93 27.83
C TRP A 937 -33.72 -47.42 28.01
N ILE A 938 -32.86 -48.31 27.53
CA ILE A 938 -33.04 -49.76 27.61
C ILE A 938 -33.01 -50.23 29.07
N ASP A 939 -32.01 -49.79 29.84
CA ASP A 939 -31.80 -50.21 31.24
C ASP A 939 -32.93 -49.74 32.16
N SER A 940 -33.55 -48.60 31.85
CA SER A 940 -34.74 -48.12 32.55
C SER A 940 -36.04 -48.82 32.11
N SER A 941 -35.98 -49.71 31.12
CA SER A 941 -37.13 -50.45 30.57
C SER A 941 -38.29 -49.52 30.18
N ARG A 942 -37.97 -48.34 29.67
CA ARG A 942 -38.96 -47.35 29.26
C ARG A 942 -39.69 -47.77 27.99
N THR A 943 -40.96 -47.43 27.91
CA THR A 943 -41.86 -47.76 26.79
C THR A 943 -42.69 -46.58 26.31
N ASP A 944 -42.51 -45.41 26.92
CA ASP A 944 -43.20 -44.17 26.62
C ASP A 944 -42.43 -43.37 25.55
N TRP A 945 -42.35 -43.91 24.34
CA TRP A 945 -41.53 -43.41 23.23
C TRP A 945 -41.74 -41.93 22.88
N GLN A 946 -42.91 -41.36 23.19
CA GLN A 946 -43.20 -39.94 22.98
C GLN A 946 -42.30 -39.02 23.82
N ASN A 947 -41.75 -39.54 24.92
CA ASN A 947 -40.82 -38.86 25.82
C ASN A 947 -39.37 -39.32 25.57
N MET A 948 -39.09 -39.98 24.44
CA MET A 948 -37.75 -40.33 23.98
C MET A 948 -37.09 -39.08 23.37
N SER A 949 -35.79 -38.90 23.59
CA SER A 949 -35.02 -37.89 22.85
C SER A 949 -34.63 -38.43 21.47
N GLY A 950 -34.42 -37.54 20.51
CA GLY A 950 -33.87 -37.92 19.21
C GLY A 950 -32.53 -38.66 19.33
N ASP A 951 -31.65 -38.22 20.24
CA ASP A 951 -30.35 -38.87 20.48
C ASP A 951 -30.48 -40.31 21.01
N ALA A 952 -31.47 -40.58 21.85
CA ALA A 952 -31.76 -41.94 22.30
C ALA A 952 -32.21 -42.81 21.12
N TYR A 953 -33.08 -42.29 20.25
CA TYR A 953 -33.51 -43.00 19.06
C TYR A 953 -32.35 -43.22 18.06
N THR A 954 -31.45 -42.23 17.90
CA THR A 954 -30.18 -42.37 17.14
C THR A 954 -29.35 -43.52 17.66
N GLY A 955 -29.10 -43.57 18.97
CA GLY A 955 -28.32 -44.66 19.57
C GLY A 955 -28.99 -46.02 19.46
N LEU A 956 -30.33 -46.09 19.54
CA LEU A 956 -31.08 -47.34 19.36
C LEU A 956 -30.98 -47.87 17.92
N LEU A 957 -31.12 -46.99 16.91
CA LEU A 957 -30.91 -47.37 15.51
C LEU A 957 -29.45 -47.74 15.24
N TYR A 958 -28.49 -47.05 15.86
CA TYR A 958 -27.08 -47.36 15.73
C TYR A 958 -26.75 -48.76 16.31
N LEU A 959 -27.31 -49.10 17.48
CA LEU A 959 -27.22 -50.47 18.03
C LEU A 959 -27.83 -51.50 17.08
N LEU A 960 -29.00 -51.22 16.53
CA LEU A 960 -29.64 -52.13 15.57
C LEU A 960 -28.77 -52.32 14.31
N LYS A 961 -28.08 -51.27 13.86
CA LYS A 961 -27.11 -51.35 12.76
C LYS A 961 -25.95 -52.31 13.06
N GLU A 962 -25.54 -52.50 14.30
CA GLU A 962 -24.52 -53.52 14.64
C GLU A 962 -25.02 -54.95 14.37
N ASP A 963 -26.34 -55.19 14.44
CA ASP A 963 -26.95 -56.50 14.21
C ASP A 963 -27.22 -56.79 12.73
N ILE A 964 -27.68 -55.78 11.97
CA ILE A 964 -28.13 -55.96 10.57
C ILE A 964 -27.22 -55.33 9.51
N GLY A 965 -26.22 -54.54 9.93
CA GLY A 965 -25.31 -53.79 9.06
C GLY A 965 -25.93 -52.54 8.41
N TRP A 966 -25.10 -51.76 7.71
CA TRP A 966 -25.53 -50.52 7.05
C TRP A 966 -26.29 -50.72 5.73
N GLU A 967 -26.15 -51.87 5.07
CA GLU A 967 -26.77 -52.11 3.76
C GLU A 967 -28.31 -52.02 3.80
N PRO A 968 -29.01 -52.63 4.77
CA PRO A 968 -30.47 -52.48 4.89
C PRO A 968 -30.92 -51.03 5.09
N PHE A 969 -30.18 -50.24 5.88
CA PHE A 969 -30.49 -48.82 6.09
C PHE A 969 -30.31 -48.01 4.80
N ARG A 970 -29.21 -48.25 4.07
CA ARG A 970 -28.96 -47.62 2.77
C ARG A 970 -30.08 -47.90 1.78
N GLN A 971 -30.52 -49.16 1.68
CA GLN A 971 -31.62 -49.51 0.80
C GLN A 971 -32.93 -48.84 1.23
N THR A 972 -33.20 -48.78 2.54
CA THR A 972 -34.40 -48.13 3.10
C THR A 972 -34.46 -46.63 2.77
N PHE A 973 -33.35 -45.89 2.91
CA PHE A 973 -33.30 -44.48 2.49
C PHE A 973 -33.59 -44.31 0.99
N ARG A 974 -33.09 -45.22 0.16
CA ARG A 974 -33.32 -45.20 -1.29
C ARG A 974 -34.74 -45.62 -1.68
N ASP A 975 -35.38 -46.49 -0.90
CA ASP A 975 -36.76 -46.90 -1.13
C ASP A 975 -37.72 -45.72 -0.94
N PHE A 976 -37.47 -44.84 0.04
CA PHE A 976 -38.24 -43.60 0.20
C PHE A 976 -38.25 -42.75 -1.06
N ALA A 977 -37.12 -42.66 -1.78
CA ALA A 977 -37.04 -41.93 -3.04
C ALA A 977 -37.92 -42.52 -4.17
N THR A 978 -38.39 -43.76 -4.01
CA THR A 978 -39.25 -44.44 -4.98
C THR A 978 -40.74 -44.46 -4.59
N LEU A 979 -41.08 -44.02 -3.37
CA LEU A 979 -42.46 -43.99 -2.92
C LEU A 979 -43.27 -42.96 -3.71
N THR A 980 -44.42 -43.40 -4.21
CA THR A 980 -45.39 -42.54 -4.91
C THR A 980 -46.59 -42.18 -4.04
N GLU A 981 -46.68 -42.79 -2.85
CA GLU A 981 -47.77 -42.57 -1.89
C GLU A 981 -47.56 -41.26 -1.13
N SER A 982 -48.63 -40.73 -0.53
CA SER A 982 -48.51 -39.57 0.34
C SER A 982 -47.76 -39.94 1.62
N PRO A 983 -46.91 -39.04 2.17
CA PRO A 983 -46.25 -39.28 3.45
C PRO A 983 -47.25 -39.61 4.58
N PRO A 984 -46.90 -40.50 5.52
CA PRO A 984 -47.74 -40.78 6.67
C PRO A 984 -47.98 -39.53 7.53
N ALA A 985 -49.17 -39.43 8.14
CA ALA A 985 -49.60 -38.22 8.83
C ALA A 985 -49.07 -38.11 10.25
N THR A 986 -48.84 -39.25 10.91
CA THR A 986 -48.39 -39.31 12.31
C THR A 986 -46.99 -39.88 12.43
N ASP A 987 -46.26 -39.48 13.48
CA ASP A 987 -44.91 -39.96 13.74
C ASP A 987 -44.85 -41.48 13.90
N LEU A 988 -45.89 -42.08 14.51
CA LEU A 988 -45.96 -43.53 14.68
C LEU A 988 -46.09 -44.26 13.35
N GLU A 989 -46.90 -43.76 12.41
CA GLU A 989 -47.03 -44.36 11.08
C GLU A 989 -45.73 -44.23 10.27
N LYS A 990 -44.96 -43.15 10.48
CA LYS A 990 -43.63 -43.00 9.87
C LYS A 990 -42.63 -44.02 10.43
N VAL A 991 -42.63 -44.24 11.75
CA VAL A 991 -41.82 -45.30 12.39
C VAL A 991 -42.22 -46.67 11.89
N GLU A 992 -43.52 -46.95 11.77
CA GLU A 992 -44.04 -48.22 11.26
C GLU A 992 -43.59 -48.46 9.81
N LEU A 993 -43.75 -47.46 8.94
CA LEU A 993 -43.27 -47.51 7.55
C LEU A 993 -41.75 -47.76 7.48
N PHE A 994 -40.96 -47.03 8.26
CA PHE A 994 -39.51 -47.20 8.32
C PHE A 994 -39.13 -48.62 8.79
N ALA A 995 -39.75 -49.10 9.87
CA ALA A 995 -39.50 -50.43 10.41
C ALA A 995 -39.87 -51.55 9.42
N HIS A 996 -40.96 -51.39 8.66
CA HIS A 996 -41.38 -52.35 7.64
C HIS A 996 -40.42 -52.40 6.46
N LEU A 997 -40.03 -51.25 5.92
CA LEU A 997 -39.05 -51.17 4.83
C LEU A 997 -37.70 -51.76 5.28
N LEU A 998 -37.23 -51.38 6.47
CA LEU A 998 -35.99 -51.88 7.03
C LEU A 998 -36.04 -53.39 7.26
N SER A 999 -37.16 -53.92 7.76
CA SER A 999 -37.36 -55.37 7.93
C SER A 999 -37.29 -56.12 6.60
N GLY A 1000 -37.93 -55.57 5.56
CA GLY A 1000 -37.88 -56.11 4.19
C GLY A 1000 -36.45 -56.14 3.65
N ASN A 1001 -35.70 -55.05 3.83
CA ASN A 1001 -34.33 -54.90 3.36
C ASN A 1001 -33.31 -55.72 4.17
N ALA A 1002 -33.55 -55.93 5.46
CA ALA A 1002 -32.72 -56.75 6.34
C ALA A 1002 -33.02 -58.26 6.19
N GLY A 1003 -34.19 -58.61 5.65
CA GLY A 1003 -34.64 -60.00 5.54
C GLY A 1003 -35.05 -60.63 6.88
N VAL A 1004 -35.33 -59.82 7.90
CA VAL A 1004 -35.76 -60.23 9.24
C VAL A 1004 -36.81 -59.24 9.76
N ASP A 1005 -37.82 -59.74 10.48
CA ASP A 1005 -38.84 -58.89 11.09
C ASP A 1005 -38.27 -58.14 12.31
N LEU A 1006 -38.14 -56.82 12.18
CA LEU A 1006 -37.59 -55.93 13.21
C LEU A 1006 -38.67 -55.30 14.08
N THR A 1007 -39.95 -55.51 13.77
CA THR A 1007 -41.08 -55.01 14.57
C THR A 1007 -40.93 -55.31 16.07
N PRO A 1008 -40.52 -56.52 16.51
CA PRO A 1008 -40.32 -56.81 17.93
C PRO A 1008 -39.30 -55.88 18.61
N GLN A 1009 -38.28 -55.43 17.88
CA GLN A 1009 -37.26 -54.52 18.40
C GLN A 1009 -37.83 -53.12 18.66
N PHE A 1010 -38.54 -52.55 17.68
CA PHE A 1010 -39.21 -51.25 17.85
C PHE A 1010 -40.27 -51.28 18.96
N VAL A 1011 -41.03 -52.37 19.06
CA VAL A 1011 -41.98 -52.59 20.17
C VAL A 1011 -41.26 -52.63 21.53
N SER A 1012 -40.08 -53.24 21.61
CA SER A 1012 -39.28 -53.25 22.84
C SER A 1012 -38.80 -51.87 23.26
N TRP A 1013 -38.65 -50.94 22.31
CA TRP A 1013 -38.30 -49.54 22.57
C TRP A 1013 -39.51 -48.66 22.93
N GLY A 1014 -40.71 -49.22 22.84
CA GLY A 1014 -41.96 -48.57 23.22
C GLY A 1014 -42.88 -48.20 22.06
N PHE A 1015 -42.46 -48.35 20.79
CA PHE A 1015 -43.29 -48.00 19.64
C PHE A 1015 -44.37 -49.07 19.38
N PRO A 1016 -45.67 -48.77 19.54
CA PRO A 1016 -46.74 -49.75 19.41
C PRO A 1016 -47.13 -50.01 17.94
N ILE A 1017 -46.17 -50.48 17.14
CA ILE A 1017 -46.34 -50.78 15.71
C ILE A 1017 -46.70 -52.24 15.47
N SER A 1018 -47.34 -52.54 14.34
CA SER A 1018 -47.74 -53.90 13.96
C SER A 1018 -46.70 -54.55 13.02
N PRO A 1019 -46.61 -55.89 12.96
CA PRO A 1019 -45.78 -56.56 11.96
C PRO A 1019 -46.28 -56.29 10.53
N PRO A 1020 -45.38 -56.25 9.52
CA PRO A 1020 -45.72 -55.99 8.12
C PRO A 1020 -46.63 -57.03 7.46
#